data_AF-A0A3M1NNB2-F1
#
_entry.id   AF-A0A3M1NNB2-F1
#
_cell.length_a   1.000
_cell.length_b   1.000
_cell.length_c   1.000
_cell.angle_alpha   90.00
_cell.angle_beta   90.00
_cell.angle_gamma   90.00
#
_symmetry.space_group_name_H-M   'P 1'
#
loop_
_entity.id
_entity.type
_entity.pdbx_description
1 polymer ?
#
loop_
_entity_poly.entity_id
_entity_poly.type
_entity_poly.pdbx_seq_one_letter_code
_entity_poly.pdbx_strand_id
1 'polypeptide(L)'
;MRHFSASTLNNIPVSFRRNLFDWQEITATQQGFLLNDQETAGFPSGVIFLNFFNLPPLDFLCTVRYFILMLRRCFEMFSSFPTLSFVRSGIALLSFLFVAGGFAAGRGQRVFVLQKNLPDRVVFSLVPPDVRVQRTVENGRVRQVVTVPGYGLTTQPGLPVLPQTAALVQVPPGAQVRVEILEDVFEDLDQVDVSPAPKVTLDSPHDTPVYQPFRDAAFYASNVFWPAEVAVAAGEGTLRGQRIARVQVNPVQFNPATRTLRVHRKLTVAVHFSRPFPRTAAQGDRGADRFARLAGRLLLNPHPSVKPATARVEEARTTDGFWYHPDYTYYKLFIETEGIYRISYSDLVAAGVQPETLELSRLKLFNRGVEVPIWLEGPATATFGPENAILFYADRHRGQGRFYDFYTDTNVYWLTADGGPGKRLRRMPDAVSPGSPARFYRERLHLEEEKVFHRANGSSAIDPDEGWIWRYFFPDAKGFIAFTVSGLVASAGPCSLTVRLHGTTRDPVNPDHHVQATVNNEVVGEAFFDDREELIWHLTFDSALLHGGKNLLVLHLLPDTGAEVNQIYLDWVEISYPRVHAARQGALKFPAAATPGLYEILGLQDDRPAVLDPAGGRIWFPTATRFSVLQVSSAGFDDGNFFRAEVDFQPVVSSERGHHLVRVDVQSGELETRTFDTYASSEAADEMAAYIEGLPAGTVVLAGIADEGSKSMTERAYRALESLGSAL
;
A
#
# COMPACT_ATOMS: atom_id res chain seq x y z
N MET A 1 -35.43 -0.34 38.52
CA MET A 1 -35.14 0.07 39.92
C MET A 1 -33.63 0.10 40.10
N ARG A 2 -33.12 1.24 40.60
CA ARG A 2 -31.71 1.65 40.83
C ARG A 2 -30.91 2.17 39.62
N HIS A 3 -30.83 3.50 39.59
CA HIS A 3 -29.94 4.36 38.81
C HIS A 3 -28.46 4.11 39.13
N PHE A 4 -27.60 4.23 38.12
CA PHE A 4 -26.23 4.73 38.26
C PHE A 4 -25.93 5.73 37.13
N SER A 5 -25.24 6.79 37.51
CA SER A 5 -25.05 8.07 36.82
C SER A 5 -24.00 8.05 35.71
N ALA A 6 -24.19 8.93 34.73
CA ALA A 6 -23.24 9.27 33.70
C ALA A 6 -22.06 10.09 34.27
N SER A 7 -20.88 9.46 34.39
CA SER A 7 -19.60 10.18 34.55
C SER A 7 -18.38 9.24 34.45
N THR A 8 -18.08 8.73 33.25
CA THR A 8 -16.71 8.30 32.85
C THR A 8 -16.70 7.97 31.36
N LEU A 9 -16.59 9.00 30.51
CA LEU A 9 -16.37 8.85 29.06
C LEU A 9 -15.42 9.93 28.49
N ASN A 10 -14.47 10.40 29.30
CA ASN A 10 -13.34 11.19 28.83
C ASN A 10 -12.06 10.44 29.16
N ASN A 11 -11.64 9.53 28.26
CA ASN A 11 -10.26 9.05 28.07
C ASN A 11 -10.22 7.97 26.97
N ILE A 12 -10.54 8.37 25.73
CA ILE A 12 -10.27 7.54 24.54
C ILE A 12 -9.48 8.42 23.54
N PRO A 13 -8.30 7.97 23.06
CA PRO A 13 -7.52 8.68 22.04
C PRO A 13 -8.27 8.86 20.71
N VAL A 14 -7.91 9.90 19.97
CA VAL A 14 -8.57 10.39 18.73
C VAL A 14 -8.46 9.44 17.53
N SER A 15 -7.75 8.31 17.61
CA SER A 15 -7.55 7.37 16.49
C SER A 15 -8.74 6.45 16.16
N PHE A 16 -9.97 6.80 16.56
CA PHE A 16 -11.17 6.01 16.26
C PHE A 16 -12.40 6.88 15.88
N ARG A 17 -12.18 7.96 15.13
CA ARG A 17 -13.25 8.70 14.46
C ARG A 17 -12.98 8.85 12.96
N ARG A 18 -13.39 7.85 12.18
CA ARG A 18 -13.86 8.02 10.79
C ARG A 18 -14.54 6.74 10.33
N ASN A 19 -15.86 6.73 10.47
CA ASN A 19 -16.85 6.06 9.61
C ASN A 19 -18.21 6.14 10.31
N LEU A 20 -18.76 7.35 10.33
CA LEU A 20 -20.16 7.65 10.63
C LEU A 20 -20.28 9.15 10.44
N PHE A 21 -20.77 9.57 9.28
CA PHE A 21 -21.64 10.73 9.05
C PHE A 21 -21.71 10.97 7.54
N ASP A 22 -22.79 10.49 6.94
CA ASP A 22 -23.40 11.13 5.79
C ASP A 22 -24.89 10.78 5.84
N TRP A 23 -25.69 11.66 6.46
CA TRP A 23 -27.14 11.77 6.30
C TRP A 23 -27.55 13.14 6.85
N GLN A 24 -27.66 14.13 5.97
CA GLN A 24 -28.42 15.36 6.23
C GLN A 24 -29.87 15.18 5.73
N GLU A 25 -30.78 15.42 6.66
CA GLU A 25 -32.10 16.07 6.53
C GLU A 25 -32.99 15.82 5.30
N ILE A 26 -34.12 15.12 5.50
CA ILE A 26 -35.44 15.57 5.03
C ILE A 26 -36.48 15.35 6.15
N THR A 27 -37.19 16.42 6.44
CA THR A 27 -38.23 16.61 7.46
C THR A 27 -39.57 15.89 7.17
N ALA A 28 -40.32 15.71 8.25
CA ALA A 28 -41.62 15.06 8.42
C ALA A 28 -42.73 15.37 7.39
N THR A 29 -43.57 14.37 7.10
CA THR A 29 -45.04 14.54 7.07
C THR A 29 -45.78 13.22 7.30
N GLN A 30 -46.88 13.31 8.05
CA GLN A 30 -47.83 12.24 8.35
C GLN A 30 -48.56 11.75 7.09
N GLN A 31 -48.73 10.44 6.94
CA GLN A 31 -50.00 9.77 6.59
C GLN A 31 -49.77 8.26 6.57
N GLY A 32 -50.57 7.52 7.33
CA GLY A 32 -50.52 6.06 7.35
C GLY A 32 -51.24 5.45 6.16
N PHE A 33 -50.78 4.27 5.72
CA PHE A 33 -51.63 3.21 5.19
C PHE A 33 -50.86 1.87 5.24
N LEU A 34 -51.64 0.81 5.47
CA LEU A 34 -51.26 -0.59 5.64
C LEU A 34 -50.64 -1.19 4.37
N LEU A 35 -49.66 -2.10 4.50
CA LEU A 35 -49.75 -3.53 4.10
C LEU A 35 -48.36 -4.20 3.97
N ASN A 36 -48.33 -5.45 4.46
CA ASN A 36 -47.53 -6.62 4.07
C ASN A 36 -46.01 -6.66 4.30
N ASP A 37 -45.65 -7.45 5.30
CA ASP A 37 -44.36 -8.11 5.52
C ASP A 37 -44.07 -9.17 4.46
N GLN A 38 -43.19 -8.87 3.52
CA GLN A 38 -42.28 -9.82 2.87
C GLN A 38 -41.12 -9.01 2.29
N GLU A 39 -40.01 -8.89 3.02
CA GLU A 39 -38.71 -8.75 2.36
C GLU A 39 -37.56 -9.27 3.22
N THR A 40 -36.87 -10.22 2.63
CA THR A 40 -35.53 -10.69 2.95
C THR A 40 -34.53 -9.53 2.86
N ALA A 41 -33.98 -9.10 3.99
CA ALA A 41 -32.79 -8.26 4.05
C ALA A 41 -31.65 -9.04 4.75
N GLY A 42 -30.56 -9.22 4.01
CA GLY A 42 -29.37 -9.93 4.43
C GLY A 42 -28.65 -9.25 5.59
N PHE A 43 -28.26 -10.06 6.59
CA PHE A 43 -27.37 -9.63 7.66
C PHE A 43 -25.90 -9.71 7.23
N PRO A 44 -25.05 -8.74 7.61
CA PRO A 44 -23.61 -8.80 7.43
C PRO A 44 -22.98 -9.73 8.49
N SER A 45 -22.28 -10.77 8.03
CA SER A 45 -21.51 -11.67 8.91
C SER A 45 -20.19 -11.03 9.32
N GLY A 46 -20.22 -10.26 10.40
CA GLY A 46 -19.02 -9.87 11.16
C GLY A 46 -18.57 -11.01 12.08
N VAL A 47 -17.47 -11.68 11.75
CA VAL A 47 -16.81 -12.65 12.64
C VAL A 47 -15.91 -11.88 13.61
N ILE A 48 -16.29 -11.84 14.89
CA ILE A 48 -15.46 -11.32 15.98
C ILE A 48 -14.43 -12.40 16.36
N PHE A 49 -13.15 -12.16 16.11
CA PHE A 49 -12.06 -12.95 16.68
C PHE A 49 -11.74 -12.45 18.11
N LEU A 50 -12.07 -13.24 19.14
CA LEU A 50 -11.58 -13.02 20.50
C LEU A 50 -10.32 -13.85 20.74
N ASN A 51 -9.22 -13.17 21.05
CA ASN A 51 -7.91 -13.76 21.28
C ASN A 51 -7.77 -14.17 22.76
N PHE A 52 -7.74 -15.47 23.05
CA PHE A 52 -7.69 -16.02 24.41
C PHE A 52 -6.25 -16.26 24.88
N PHE A 53 -5.52 -15.21 25.24
CA PHE A 53 -4.29 -15.37 26.02
C PHE A 53 -4.23 -14.25 27.09
N ASN A 54 -4.33 -14.65 28.35
CA ASN A 54 -4.29 -13.87 29.61
C ASN A 54 -5.61 -13.30 30.16
N LEU A 55 -6.47 -14.15 30.73
CA LEU A 55 -7.47 -13.74 31.73
C LEU A 55 -7.28 -14.53 33.05
N PRO A 56 -7.50 -13.91 34.23
CA PRO A 56 -7.44 -14.58 35.52
C PRO A 56 -8.59 -15.59 35.72
N PRO A 57 -8.44 -16.61 36.60
CA PRO A 57 -9.26 -17.83 36.62
C PRO A 57 -10.76 -17.65 36.91
N LEU A 58 -11.20 -16.52 37.47
CA LEU A 58 -12.62 -16.27 37.80
C LEU A 58 -13.47 -15.87 36.58
N ASP A 59 -12.88 -15.27 35.54
CA ASP A 59 -13.64 -14.82 34.36
C ASP A 59 -13.83 -15.90 33.28
N PHE A 60 -13.05 -16.99 33.34
CA PHE A 60 -13.20 -18.14 32.45
C PHE A 60 -14.49 -18.93 32.72
N LEU A 61 -14.88 -19.07 33.99
CA LEU A 61 -16.08 -19.80 34.40
C LEU A 61 -17.38 -19.05 34.04
N CYS A 62 -17.38 -17.71 34.10
CA CYS A 62 -18.52 -16.89 33.67
C CYS A 62 -18.73 -16.94 32.15
N THR A 63 -17.63 -16.93 31.39
CA THR A 63 -17.66 -16.93 29.91
C THR A 63 -18.12 -18.29 29.35
N VAL A 64 -17.67 -19.40 29.94
CA VAL A 64 -18.14 -20.76 29.59
C VAL A 64 -19.62 -20.94 29.92
N ARG A 65 -20.10 -20.37 31.02
CA ARG A 65 -21.52 -20.44 31.42
C ARG A 65 -22.43 -19.67 30.46
N TYR A 66 -21.97 -18.53 29.95
CA TYR A 66 -22.70 -17.74 28.95
C TYR A 66 -22.76 -18.44 27.58
N PHE A 67 -21.67 -19.09 27.17
CA PHE A 67 -21.61 -19.85 25.91
C PHE A 67 -22.53 -21.09 25.95
N ILE A 68 -22.60 -21.78 27.09
CA ILE A 68 -23.53 -22.92 27.29
C ILE A 68 -24.99 -22.45 27.30
N LEU A 69 -25.29 -21.28 27.88
CA LEU A 69 -26.64 -20.71 27.87
C LEU A 69 -27.08 -20.24 26.47
N MET A 70 -26.15 -19.72 25.67
CA MET A 70 -26.38 -19.35 24.27
C MET A 70 -26.67 -20.59 23.41
N LEU A 71 -25.86 -21.65 23.52
CA LEU A 71 -26.08 -22.92 22.81
C LEU A 71 -27.40 -23.58 23.20
N ARG A 72 -27.79 -23.48 24.48
CA ARG A 72 -29.08 -24.00 24.96
C ARG A 72 -30.28 -23.26 24.37
N ARG A 73 -30.20 -21.92 24.26
CA ARG A 73 -31.24 -21.12 23.58
C ARG A 73 -31.32 -21.39 22.08
N CYS A 74 -30.18 -21.65 21.42
CA CYS A 74 -30.18 -22.09 20.02
C CYS A 74 -30.87 -23.45 19.87
N PHE A 75 -30.60 -24.40 20.77
CA PHE A 75 -31.19 -25.74 20.71
C PHE A 75 -32.70 -25.76 21.00
N GLU A 76 -33.17 -24.94 21.96
CA GLU A 76 -34.59 -24.79 22.29
C GLU A 76 -35.40 -24.10 21.16
N MET A 77 -34.75 -23.26 20.35
CA MET A 77 -35.37 -22.61 19.20
C MET A 77 -35.56 -23.56 18.00
N PHE A 78 -34.75 -24.62 17.89
CA PHE A 78 -34.84 -25.64 16.83
C PHE A 78 -35.84 -26.77 17.11
N SER A 79 -36.34 -26.91 18.34
CA SER A 79 -37.23 -28.02 18.74
C SER A 79 -38.74 -27.78 18.49
N SER A 80 -39.13 -26.70 17.80
CA SER A 80 -40.53 -26.23 17.78
C SER A 80 -41.30 -26.41 16.45
N PHE A 81 -40.78 -27.12 15.45
CA PHE A 81 -41.47 -27.32 14.16
C PHE A 81 -41.53 -28.80 13.76
N PRO A 82 -42.73 -29.39 13.57
CA PRO A 82 -42.86 -30.76 13.07
C PRO A 82 -43.02 -30.80 11.54
N THR A 83 -42.34 -31.78 10.94
CA THR A 83 -42.56 -32.45 9.63
C THR A 83 -41.88 -31.98 8.33
N LEU A 84 -41.03 -32.91 7.85
CA LEU A 84 -40.65 -33.33 6.49
C LEU A 84 -40.28 -32.29 5.41
N SER A 85 -38.96 -32.11 5.19
CA SER A 85 -38.25 -32.49 3.95
C SER A 85 -36.89 -31.76 3.84
N PHE A 86 -35.90 -32.14 4.64
CA PHE A 86 -34.49 -31.80 4.40
C PHE A 86 -33.59 -32.79 5.15
N VAL A 87 -33.35 -33.97 4.54
CA VAL A 87 -32.31 -34.92 4.98
C VAL A 87 -31.22 -34.96 3.92
N ARG A 88 -30.55 -33.83 3.72
CA ARG A 88 -29.19 -33.69 3.21
C ARG A 88 -28.62 -32.45 3.92
N SER A 89 -27.39 -32.54 4.42
CA SER A 89 -26.66 -31.49 5.17
C SER A 89 -26.74 -31.53 6.71
N GLY A 90 -26.76 -32.74 7.32
CA GLY A 90 -26.71 -32.92 8.77
C GLY A 90 -25.48 -33.63 9.36
N ILE A 91 -24.50 -34.07 8.55
CA ILE A 91 -23.32 -34.84 9.03
C ILE A 91 -22.01 -34.26 8.48
N ALA A 92 -21.87 -32.93 8.45
CA ALA A 92 -20.64 -32.26 7.99
C ALA A 92 -20.04 -31.29 9.02
N LEU A 93 -20.54 -31.27 10.25
CA LEU A 93 -20.10 -30.34 11.31
C LEU A 93 -19.30 -31.00 12.44
N LEU A 94 -18.77 -32.21 12.22
CA LEU A 94 -17.91 -32.93 13.19
C LEU A 94 -16.54 -33.32 12.64
N SER A 95 -16.18 -32.85 11.44
CA SER A 95 -14.88 -33.11 10.80
C SER A 95 -13.98 -31.87 10.70
N PHE A 96 -14.43 -30.71 11.20
CA PHE A 96 -13.83 -29.41 10.90
C PHE A 96 -13.07 -28.75 12.07
N LEU A 97 -12.37 -29.56 12.89
CA LEU A 97 -11.58 -29.06 14.02
C LEU A 97 -10.13 -29.57 14.08
N PHE A 98 -9.56 -30.03 12.96
CA PHE A 98 -8.17 -30.51 12.92
C PHE A 98 -7.37 -29.96 11.73
N VAL A 99 -7.19 -28.63 11.64
CA VAL A 99 -6.14 -28.04 10.76
C VAL A 99 -5.31 -26.93 11.44
N ALA A 100 -5.66 -26.45 12.63
CA ALA A 100 -4.80 -25.54 13.41
C ALA A 100 -4.39 -26.21 14.73
N GLY A 101 -3.25 -26.93 14.74
CA GLY A 101 -2.83 -27.64 15.94
C GLY A 101 -1.57 -28.50 15.80
N GLY A 102 -0.54 -28.01 15.11
CA GLY A 102 0.74 -28.72 14.96
C GLY A 102 1.77 -28.44 16.07
N PHE A 103 1.37 -27.94 17.25
CA PHE A 103 2.18 -27.95 18.47
C PHE A 103 1.27 -28.11 19.70
N ALA A 104 0.30 -29.02 19.63
CA ALA A 104 -0.19 -29.62 20.86
C ALA A 104 0.83 -30.71 21.26
N ALA A 105 1.49 -30.54 22.40
CA ALA A 105 2.26 -31.60 23.04
C ALA A 105 1.29 -32.74 23.43
N GLY A 106 0.90 -33.55 22.46
CA GLY A 106 0.16 -34.78 22.67
C GLY A 106 1.06 -35.72 23.47
N ARG A 107 0.57 -36.14 24.64
CA ARG A 107 1.19 -37.12 25.55
C ARG A 107 1.51 -38.50 24.93
N GLY A 108 1.39 -38.67 23.61
CA GLY A 108 1.59 -39.93 22.89
C GLY A 108 2.94 -40.08 22.17
N GLN A 109 3.65 -38.99 21.86
CA GLN A 109 4.91 -39.08 21.13
C GLN A 109 6.06 -39.24 22.11
N ARG A 110 6.74 -40.39 22.11
CA ARG A 110 7.93 -40.61 22.92
C ARG A 110 9.17 -40.50 22.03
N VAL A 111 9.63 -39.26 21.84
CA VAL A 111 10.97 -39.01 21.34
C VAL A 111 11.93 -39.04 22.53
N PHE A 112 12.89 -39.94 22.50
CA PHE A 112 13.94 -40.04 23.50
C PHE A 112 15.27 -39.64 22.89
N VAL A 113 15.91 -38.59 23.42
CA VAL A 113 17.29 -38.29 23.05
C VAL A 113 18.20 -39.30 23.75
N LEU A 114 18.84 -40.17 22.98
CA LEU A 114 19.68 -41.25 23.50
C LEU A 114 21.10 -40.76 23.83
N GLN A 115 21.61 -39.81 23.03
CA GLN A 115 22.91 -39.18 23.23
C GLN A 115 22.74 -37.66 23.16
N LYS A 116 22.72 -37.02 24.33
CA LYS A 116 22.60 -35.56 24.44
C LYS A 116 23.98 -34.91 24.29
N ASN A 117 24.06 -33.84 23.50
CA ASN A 117 25.22 -32.93 23.43
C ASN A 117 26.53 -33.55 22.92
N LEU A 118 26.50 -34.43 21.92
CA LEU A 118 27.71 -34.72 21.17
C LEU A 118 28.04 -33.53 20.24
N PRO A 119 29.33 -33.17 20.07
CA PRO A 119 29.70 -32.03 19.25
C PRO A 119 29.34 -32.21 17.77
N ASP A 120 29.46 -33.43 17.25
CA ASP A 120 29.41 -33.79 15.84
C ASP A 120 28.14 -34.54 15.42
N ARG A 121 27.27 -34.91 16.37
CA ARG A 121 26.01 -35.58 16.06
C ARG A 121 24.95 -35.45 17.15
N VAL A 122 23.71 -35.80 16.83
CA VAL A 122 22.65 -36.08 17.81
C VAL A 122 21.99 -37.42 17.47
N VAL A 123 21.77 -38.26 18.49
CA VAL A 123 21.08 -39.55 18.33
C VAL A 123 19.79 -39.53 19.15
N PHE A 124 18.67 -39.78 18.47
CA PHE A 124 17.36 -39.88 19.11
C PHE A 124 16.63 -41.15 18.67
N SER A 125 15.76 -41.64 19.54
CA SER A 125 14.82 -42.72 19.24
C SER A 125 13.40 -42.17 19.18
N LEU A 126 12.66 -42.61 18.17
CA LEU A 126 11.24 -42.35 18.00
C LEU A 126 10.47 -43.65 18.15
N VAL A 127 9.50 -43.67 19.07
CA VAL A 127 8.48 -44.72 19.16
C VAL A 127 7.13 -44.08 18.79
N PRO A 128 6.65 -44.27 17.56
CA PRO A 128 5.37 -43.71 17.12
C PRO A 128 4.18 -44.28 17.92
N PRO A 129 3.13 -43.49 18.17
CA PRO A 129 1.84 -44.02 18.60
C PRO A 129 1.28 -45.04 17.61
N ASP A 130 0.28 -45.82 18.03
CA ASP A 130 -0.36 -46.80 17.16
C ASP A 130 -0.97 -46.18 15.91
N VAL A 131 -0.70 -46.83 14.77
CA VAL A 131 -1.28 -46.48 13.47
C VAL A 131 -2.76 -46.84 13.47
N ARG A 132 -3.59 -45.91 12.99
CA ARG A 132 -5.01 -46.08 12.78
C ARG A 132 -5.30 -46.14 11.29
N VAL A 133 -5.86 -47.27 10.84
CA VAL A 133 -6.29 -47.49 9.47
C VAL A 133 -7.82 -47.47 9.42
N GLN A 134 -8.40 -46.47 8.75
CA GLN A 134 -9.85 -46.30 8.64
C GLN A 134 -10.29 -46.50 7.19
N ARG A 135 -11.43 -47.16 6.98
CA ARG A 135 -12.01 -47.32 5.64
C ARG A 135 -12.80 -46.06 5.24
N THR A 136 -12.64 -45.65 4.00
CA THR A 136 -13.40 -44.57 3.36
C THR A 136 -13.90 -45.03 1.99
N VAL A 137 -14.92 -44.35 1.45
CA VAL A 137 -15.42 -44.59 0.08
C VAL A 137 -15.10 -43.36 -0.75
N GLU A 138 -14.23 -43.53 -1.74
CA GLU A 138 -13.84 -42.48 -2.69
C GLU A 138 -14.20 -42.94 -4.11
N ASN A 139 -15.06 -42.19 -4.79
CA ASN A 139 -15.56 -42.50 -6.15
C ASN A 139 -16.07 -43.95 -6.30
N GLY A 140 -16.80 -44.44 -5.29
CA GLY A 140 -17.36 -45.80 -5.28
C GLY A 140 -16.37 -46.92 -4.98
N ARG A 141 -15.10 -46.61 -4.69
CA ARG A 141 -14.09 -47.60 -4.25
C ARG A 141 -13.80 -47.45 -2.76
N VAL A 142 -13.72 -48.58 -2.06
CA VAL A 142 -13.27 -48.63 -0.66
C VAL A 142 -11.76 -48.41 -0.64
N ARG A 143 -11.32 -47.35 0.04
CA ARG A 143 -9.92 -47.01 0.29
C ARG A 143 -9.67 -46.89 1.78
N GLN A 144 -8.42 -46.70 2.17
CA GLN A 144 -8.00 -46.55 3.54
C GLN A 144 -7.28 -45.23 3.78
N VAL A 145 -7.64 -44.56 4.87
CA VAL A 145 -6.93 -43.41 5.41
C VAL A 145 -6.08 -43.90 6.58
N VAL A 146 -4.78 -43.62 6.51
CA VAL A 146 -3.79 -44.03 7.51
C VAL A 146 -3.40 -42.80 8.33
N THR A 147 -3.60 -42.87 9.65
CA THR A 147 -3.28 -41.75 10.55
C THR A 147 -2.49 -42.24 11.77
N VAL A 148 -1.67 -41.35 12.31
CA VAL A 148 -1.02 -41.54 13.62
C VAL A 148 -1.39 -40.31 14.47
N PRO A 149 -1.92 -40.48 15.69
CA PRO A 149 -2.27 -39.35 16.54
C PRO A 149 -1.11 -38.38 16.75
N GLY A 150 -1.33 -37.10 16.44
CA GLY A 150 -0.32 -36.02 16.58
C GLY A 150 0.65 -35.88 15.40
N TYR A 151 0.48 -36.66 14.32
CA TYR A 151 1.33 -36.60 13.13
C TYR A 151 0.61 -35.82 12.04
N GLY A 152 1.38 -35.11 11.22
CA GLY A 152 0.89 -34.52 9.99
C GLY A 152 0.72 -35.59 8.91
N LEU A 153 0.18 -35.22 7.75
CA LEU A 153 0.02 -36.10 6.60
C LEU A 153 0.87 -35.62 5.43
N THR A 154 1.30 -36.52 4.55
CA THR A 154 1.88 -36.18 3.25
C THR A 154 0.82 -35.53 2.36
N THR A 155 1.25 -34.60 1.51
CA THR A 155 0.33 -33.78 0.69
C THR A 155 0.74 -33.72 -0.78
N GLN A 156 1.75 -34.47 -1.23
CA GLN A 156 2.14 -34.52 -2.64
C GLN A 156 0.97 -35.04 -3.50
N PRO A 157 0.38 -34.22 -4.38
CA PRO A 157 -0.80 -34.62 -5.15
C PRO A 157 -0.58 -35.91 -5.93
N GLY A 158 -1.56 -36.81 -5.89
CA GLY A 158 -1.53 -38.07 -6.62
C GLY A 158 -0.78 -39.20 -5.92
N LEU A 159 0.05 -38.93 -4.90
CA LEU A 159 0.75 -39.93 -4.10
C LEU A 159 -0.05 -40.33 -2.84
N PRO A 160 0.21 -41.51 -2.23
CA PRO A 160 -0.45 -41.94 -1.00
C PRO A 160 -0.31 -40.94 0.16
N VAL A 161 -1.42 -40.68 0.85
CA VAL A 161 -1.49 -39.86 2.08
C VAL A 161 -1.07 -40.70 3.27
N LEU A 162 0.08 -40.39 3.85
CA LEU A 162 0.70 -41.13 4.93
C LEU A 162 1.11 -40.22 6.09
N PRO A 163 1.09 -40.71 7.34
CA PRO A 163 1.47 -39.94 8.50
C PRO A 163 2.97 -39.64 8.52
N GLN A 164 3.33 -38.40 8.84
CA GLN A 164 4.70 -37.91 8.96
C GLN A 164 4.86 -37.01 10.20
N THR A 165 6.07 -36.97 10.74
CA THR A 165 6.43 -36.05 11.83
C THR A 165 7.80 -35.45 11.60
N ALA A 166 8.18 -34.47 12.41
CA ALA A 166 9.50 -33.88 12.34
C ALA A 166 10.00 -33.44 13.71
N ALA A 167 11.31 -33.39 13.86
CA ALA A 167 11.98 -32.79 15.00
C ALA A 167 12.96 -31.72 14.53
N LEU A 168 13.17 -30.70 15.38
CA LEU A 168 14.16 -29.67 15.11
C LEU A 168 15.47 -30.00 15.82
N VAL A 169 16.58 -29.86 15.09
CA VAL A 169 17.94 -29.98 15.63
C VAL A 169 18.70 -28.68 15.38
N GLN A 170 19.52 -28.27 16.34
CA GLN A 170 20.48 -27.19 16.13
C GLN A 170 21.66 -27.73 15.33
N VAL A 171 22.15 -26.92 14.39
CA VAL A 171 23.24 -27.27 13.48
C VAL A 171 24.44 -26.35 13.75
N PRO A 172 25.68 -26.87 13.82
CA PRO A 172 26.87 -26.05 13.93
C PRO A 172 27.02 -25.07 12.75
N PRO A 173 27.59 -23.87 12.97
CA PRO A 173 27.87 -22.94 11.88
C PRO A 173 28.72 -23.58 10.77
N GLY A 174 28.25 -23.50 9.52
CA GLY A 174 28.96 -24.04 8.35
C GLY A 174 29.04 -25.57 8.26
N ALA A 175 28.34 -26.34 9.11
CA ALA A 175 28.27 -27.81 9.00
C ALA A 175 27.25 -28.26 7.96
N GLN A 176 27.49 -29.36 7.25
CA GLN A 176 26.46 -30.05 6.48
C GLN A 176 25.77 -31.09 7.37
N VAL A 177 24.49 -31.35 7.12
CA VAL A 177 23.67 -32.30 7.88
C VAL A 177 23.48 -33.59 7.09
N ARG A 178 23.73 -34.74 7.71
CA ARG A 178 23.41 -36.06 7.15
C ARG A 178 22.59 -36.87 8.16
N VAL A 179 21.54 -37.53 7.70
CA VAL A 179 20.70 -38.40 8.53
C VAL A 179 21.03 -39.87 8.25
N GLU A 180 21.09 -40.68 9.30
CA GLU A 180 21.37 -42.11 9.25
C GLU A 180 20.38 -42.84 10.17
N ILE A 181 19.84 -43.97 9.68
CA ILE A 181 19.02 -44.88 10.49
C ILE A 181 19.96 -45.91 11.14
N LEU A 182 20.05 -45.89 12.46
CA LEU A 182 20.86 -46.84 13.23
C LEU A 182 20.08 -48.11 13.60
N GLU A 183 18.77 -47.97 13.79
CA GLU A 183 17.88 -49.08 14.15
C GLU A 183 16.50 -48.81 13.56
N ASP A 184 15.90 -49.85 12.99
CA ASP A 184 14.55 -49.83 12.47
C ASP A 184 13.84 -51.14 12.82
N VAL A 185 12.82 -51.04 13.68
CA VAL A 185 11.91 -52.14 14.00
C VAL A 185 10.58 -51.81 13.34
N PHE A 186 10.18 -52.62 12.37
CA PHE A 186 8.93 -52.44 11.63
C PHE A 186 8.11 -53.72 11.56
N GLU A 187 6.85 -53.56 11.20
CA GLU A 187 5.94 -54.64 10.79
C GLU A 187 5.26 -54.27 9.49
N ASP A 188 4.86 -55.27 8.71
CA ASP A 188 4.16 -55.09 7.45
C ASP A 188 2.69 -55.51 7.60
N LEU A 189 1.79 -54.68 7.10
CA LEU A 189 0.35 -54.92 7.03
C LEU A 189 -0.06 -55.05 5.55
N ASP A 190 -0.57 -56.21 5.17
CA ASP A 190 -0.99 -56.47 3.79
C ASP A 190 -2.43 -56.07 3.52
N GLN A 191 -2.79 -56.08 2.23
CA GLN A 191 -4.14 -55.77 1.73
C GLN A 191 -4.61 -54.35 2.06
N VAL A 192 -3.68 -53.38 1.99
CA VAL A 192 -3.94 -51.96 2.22
C VAL A 192 -4.03 -51.21 0.88
N ASP A 193 -5.02 -50.32 0.72
CA ASP A 193 -5.14 -49.40 -0.42
C ASP A 193 -5.32 -47.98 0.09
N VAL A 194 -4.20 -47.27 0.21
CA VAL A 194 -4.15 -45.93 0.80
C VAL A 194 -4.74 -44.89 -0.15
N SER A 195 -5.51 -43.94 0.38
CA SER A 195 -6.04 -42.80 -0.38
C SER A 195 -4.91 -41.89 -0.90
N PRO A 196 -4.98 -41.43 -2.16
CA PRO A 196 -4.03 -40.45 -2.70
C PRO A 196 -4.36 -39.02 -2.24
N ALA A 197 -3.35 -38.15 -2.21
CA ALA A 197 -3.57 -36.73 -1.94
C ALA A 197 -4.27 -36.06 -3.14
N PRO A 198 -5.30 -35.24 -2.94
CA PRO A 198 -5.97 -34.53 -4.03
C PRO A 198 -5.07 -33.44 -4.64
N LYS A 199 -5.37 -33.05 -5.87
CA LYS A 199 -4.85 -31.81 -6.46
C LYS A 199 -5.71 -30.65 -5.95
N VAL A 200 -5.08 -29.57 -5.50
CA VAL A 200 -5.78 -28.36 -5.03
C VAL A 200 -5.66 -27.29 -6.11
N THR A 201 -6.79 -26.72 -6.54
CA THR A 201 -6.84 -25.56 -7.45
C THR A 201 -7.49 -24.37 -6.75
N LEU A 202 -7.00 -23.17 -7.05
CA LEU A 202 -7.48 -21.88 -6.56
C LEU A 202 -7.63 -20.97 -7.78
N ASP A 203 -8.86 -20.66 -8.16
CA ASP A 203 -9.15 -19.84 -9.34
C ASP A 203 -9.23 -18.34 -8.99
N SER A 204 -9.28 -17.99 -7.69
CA SER A 204 -9.30 -16.61 -7.16
C SER A 204 -8.82 -16.56 -5.71
N PRO A 205 -8.26 -15.42 -5.23
CA PRO A 205 -7.86 -15.21 -3.82
C PRO A 205 -9.02 -15.29 -2.82
N HIS A 206 -10.27 -15.26 -3.27
CA HIS A 206 -11.46 -15.43 -2.44
C HIS A 206 -12.16 -16.79 -2.61
N ASP A 207 -11.64 -17.67 -3.47
CA ASP A 207 -12.28 -18.95 -3.73
C ASP A 207 -12.00 -19.98 -2.64
N THR A 208 -12.99 -20.85 -2.44
CA THR A 208 -12.83 -22.03 -1.61
C THR A 208 -11.91 -23.00 -2.35
N PRO A 209 -10.84 -23.54 -1.72
CA PRO A 209 -9.94 -24.49 -2.38
C PRO A 209 -10.74 -25.67 -2.93
N VAL A 210 -10.63 -25.90 -4.24
CA VAL A 210 -11.28 -27.02 -4.91
C VAL A 210 -10.35 -28.22 -4.85
N TYR A 211 -10.74 -29.25 -4.13
CA TYR A 211 -10.00 -30.51 -4.01
C TYR A 211 -10.43 -31.45 -5.12
N GLN A 212 -9.60 -31.58 -6.15
CA GLN A 212 -9.83 -32.49 -7.26
C GLN A 212 -9.20 -33.86 -6.95
N PRO A 213 -9.96 -34.96 -6.97
CA PRO A 213 -9.41 -36.29 -6.81
C PRO A 213 -8.35 -36.57 -7.90
N PHE A 214 -7.13 -36.89 -7.48
CA PHE A 214 -6.02 -37.18 -8.38
C PHE A 214 -5.26 -38.40 -7.85
N ARG A 215 -4.94 -39.36 -8.74
CA ARG A 215 -4.17 -40.57 -8.41
C ARG A 215 -3.16 -40.79 -9.51
N ASP A 216 -1.88 -40.78 -9.16
CA ASP A 216 -0.80 -41.01 -10.11
C ASP A 216 -0.79 -42.47 -10.56
N ALA A 217 -1.23 -42.73 -11.79
CA ALA A 217 -1.32 -44.09 -12.32
C ALA A 217 0.05 -44.78 -12.43
N ALA A 218 1.12 -44.03 -12.75
CA ALA A 218 2.45 -44.58 -12.90
C ALA A 218 3.03 -44.98 -11.54
N PHE A 219 2.89 -44.11 -10.53
CA PHE A 219 3.34 -44.42 -9.18
C PHE A 219 2.59 -45.64 -8.60
N TYR A 220 1.27 -45.70 -8.75
CA TYR A 220 0.49 -46.82 -8.20
C TYR A 220 0.70 -48.16 -8.93
N ALA A 221 1.36 -48.17 -10.10
CA ALA A 221 1.83 -49.37 -10.76
C ALA A 221 3.25 -49.79 -10.35
N SER A 222 3.96 -48.96 -9.59
CA SER A 222 5.37 -49.18 -9.23
C SER A 222 5.53 -50.01 -7.95
N ASN A 223 6.57 -50.86 -7.92
CA ASN A 223 6.90 -51.70 -6.77
C ASN A 223 7.96 -51.02 -5.88
N VAL A 224 7.60 -49.87 -5.30
CA VAL A 224 8.48 -49.09 -4.42
C VAL A 224 7.71 -48.63 -3.19
N PHE A 225 8.41 -48.49 -2.06
CA PHE A 225 7.84 -47.89 -0.87
C PHE A 225 7.86 -46.36 -0.95
N TRP A 226 6.77 -45.74 -0.51
CA TRP A 226 6.61 -44.30 -0.38
C TRP A 226 6.21 -43.90 1.05
N PRO A 227 6.77 -42.83 1.63
CA PRO A 227 7.94 -42.10 1.15
C PRO A 227 9.18 -43.00 1.07
N ALA A 228 10.10 -42.73 0.15
CA ALA A 228 11.27 -43.60 -0.04
C ALA A 228 12.21 -43.58 1.18
N GLU A 229 12.40 -42.41 1.79
CA GLU A 229 13.27 -42.24 2.95
C GLU A 229 12.47 -42.27 4.26
N VAL A 230 12.90 -43.09 5.22
CA VAL A 230 12.27 -43.19 6.54
C VAL A 230 12.58 -41.97 7.41
N ALA A 231 13.76 -41.35 7.24
CA ALA A 231 14.08 -40.06 7.85
C ALA A 231 15.03 -39.25 6.97
N VAL A 232 14.82 -37.93 6.91
CA VAL A 232 15.57 -37.01 6.05
C VAL A 232 15.68 -35.62 6.68
N ALA A 233 16.76 -34.89 6.37
CA ALA A 233 16.84 -33.45 6.64
C ALA A 233 15.98 -32.69 5.61
N ALA A 234 14.73 -32.38 5.97
CA ALA A 234 13.71 -31.83 5.08
C ALA A 234 13.76 -30.28 4.96
N GLY A 235 14.81 -29.63 5.46
CA GLY A 235 15.01 -28.19 5.38
C GLY A 235 15.92 -27.65 6.48
N GLU A 236 16.58 -26.53 6.18
CA GLU A 236 17.40 -25.78 7.12
C GLU A 236 16.92 -24.32 7.22
N GLY A 237 17.18 -23.68 8.36
CA GLY A 237 16.81 -22.30 8.57
C GLY A 237 17.54 -21.67 9.76
N THR A 238 17.15 -20.46 10.11
CA THR A 238 17.74 -19.72 11.24
C THR A 238 16.67 -19.34 12.24
N LEU A 239 16.89 -19.63 13.52
CA LEU A 239 16.03 -19.21 14.62
C LEU A 239 16.82 -18.30 15.56
N ARG A 240 16.57 -16.98 15.48
CA ARG A 240 17.30 -15.93 16.23
C ARG A 240 18.83 -16.05 16.13
N GLY A 241 19.33 -16.21 14.90
CA GLY A 241 20.76 -16.36 14.63
C GLY A 241 21.34 -17.76 14.84
N GLN A 242 20.55 -18.73 15.33
CA GLN A 242 20.97 -20.13 15.44
C GLN A 242 20.53 -20.92 14.21
N ARG A 243 21.46 -21.59 13.54
CA ARG A 243 21.13 -22.48 12.42
C ARG A 243 20.46 -23.75 12.95
N ILE A 244 19.34 -24.12 12.35
CA ILE A 244 18.54 -25.29 12.70
C ILE A 244 18.24 -26.12 11.44
N ALA A 245 18.03 -27.41 11.61
CA ALA A 245 17.52 -28.31 10.58
C ALA A 245 16.25 -29.01 11.06
N ARG A 246 15.31 -29.21 10.15
CA ARG A 246 14.10 -30.01 10.37
C ARG A 246 14.37 -31.43 9.89
N VAL A 247 14.44 -32.37 10.83
CA VAL A 247 14.59 -33.79 10.54
C VAL A 247 13.19 -34.39 10.46
N GLN A 248 12.73 -34.65 9.25
CA GLN A 248 11.47 -35.33 8.99
C GLN A 248 11.64 -36.83 9.19
N VAL A 249 10.62 -37.48 9.77
CA VAL A 249 10.54 -38.92 9.96
C VAL A 249 9.19 -39.41 9.45
N ASN A 250 9.24 -40.42 8.59
CA ASN A 250 8.11 -41.07 7.95
C ASN A 250 7.89 -42.44 8.60
N PRO A 251 7.13 -42.54 9.70
CA PRO A 251 6.93 -43.79 10.46
C PRO A 251 6.09 -44.84 9.72
N VAL A 252 5.54 -44.50 8.56
CA VAL A 252 4.73 -45.40 7.75
C VAL A 252 5.13 -45.23 6.29
N GLN A 253 5.37 -46.34 5.62
CA GLN A 253 5.59 -46.40 4.17
C GLN A 253 4.54 -47.30 3.52
N PHE A 254 4.20 -47.02 2.27
CA PHE A 254 3.25 -47.82 1.49
C PHE A 254 3.86 -48.23 0.15
N ASN A 255 3.70 -49.51 -0.20
CA ASN A 255 4.02 -50.03 -1.53
C ASN A 255 2.70 -50.34 -2.28
N PRO A 256 2.40 -49.62 -3.38
CA PRO A 256 1.12 -49.77 -4.06
C PRO A 256 1.02 -51.07 -4.90
N ALA A 257 2.13 -51.61 -5.42
CA ALA A 257 2.11 -52.84 -6.20
C ALA A 257 1.82 -54.08 -5.34
N THR A 258 2.44 -54.16 -4.16
CA THR A 258 2.21 -55.28 -3.22
C THR A 258 1.04 -55.04 -2.28
N ARG A 259 0.53 -53.80 -2.21
CA ARG A 259 -0.52 -53.36 -1.27
C ARG A 259 -0.11 -53.59 0.19
N THR A 260 1.16 -53.32 0.47
CA THR A 260 1.79 -53.52 1.78
C THR A 260 2.06 -52.17 2.44
N LEU A 261 1.59 -52.01 3.66
CA LEU A 261 1.86 -50.86 4.52
C LEU A 261 2.91 -51.25 5.56
N ARG A 262 4.09 -50.65 5.51
CA ARG A 262 5.16 -50.83 6.50
C ARG A 262 5.00 -49.83 7.63
N VAL A 263 4.92 -50.31 8.86
CA VAL A 263 4.77 -49.50 10.06
C VAL A 263 6.01 -49.63 10.93
N HIS A 264 6.76 -48.54 11.06
CA HIS A 264 7.96 -48.48 11.88
C HIS A 264 7.57 -48.27 13.35
N ARG A 265 7.74 -49.32 14.17
CA ARG A 265 7.40 -49.35 15.60
C ARG A 265 8.48 -48.72 16.48
N LYS A 266 9.74 -48.74 16.04
CA LYS A 266 10.85 -48.04 16.69
C LYS A 266 11.89 -47.64 15.65
N LEU A 267 12.29 -46.37 15.67
CA LEU A 267 13.40 -45.85 14.88
C LEU A 267 14.46 -45.28 15.81
N THR A 268 15.73 -45.57 15.55
CA THR A 268 16.86 -44.86 16.14
C THR A 268 17.57 -44.11 15.02
N VAL A 269 17.59 -42.78 15.11
CA VAL A 269 18.08 -41.89 14.06
C VAL A 269 19.30 -41.13 14.58
N ALA A 270 20.38 -41.16 13.81
CA ALA A 270 21.54 -40.31 14.01
C ALA A 270 21.53 -39.16 13.00
N VAL A 271 21.77 -37.96 13.49
CA VAL A 271 21.94 -36.77 12.66
C VAL A 271 23.38 -36.32 12.85
N HIS A 272 24.18 -36.43 11.79
CA HIS A 272 25.59 -36.11 11.76
C HIS A 272 25.83 -34.72 11.22
N PHE A 273 26.82 -34.03 11.79
CA PHE A 273 27.28 -32.72 11.39
C PHE A 273 28.71 -32.85 10.85
N SER A 274 28.97 -32.34 9.64
CA SER A 274 30.32 -32.40 9.05
C SER A 274 31.38 -31.61 9.81
N ARG A 275 30.95 -30.75 10.74
CA ARG A 275 31.82 -30.00 11.67
C ARG A 275 31.21 -30.05 13.06
N PRO A 276 32.00 -30.23 14.12
CA PRO A 276 31.48 -30.24 15.48
C PRO A 276 31.07 -28.84 15.96
N PHE A 277 30.17 -28.78 16.93
CA PHE A 277 29.93 -27.56 17.70
C PHE A 277 31.26 -27.07 18.34
N PRO A 278 31.57 -25.77 18.26
CA PRO A 278 32.72 -25.21 18.94
C PRO A 278 32.64 -25.48 20.44
N ARG A 279 33.74 -25.98 21.03
CA ARG A 279 33.88 -26.08 22.49
C ARG A 279 33.85 -24.67 23.08
N THR A 280 32.69 -24.25 23.56
CA THR A 280 32.57 -22.98 24.29
C THR A 280 32.91 -23.25 25.75
N ALA A 281 33.92 -22.54 26.28
CA ALA A 281 34.19 -22.51 27.72
C ALA A 281 32.92 -22.07 28.46
N ALA A 282 32.63 -22.72 29.58
CA ALA A 282 31.52 -22.35 30.43
C ALA A 282 31.66 -20.91 30.95
N GLN A 283 30.50 -20.31 31.26
CA GLN A 283 30.26 -19.04 31.95
C GLN A 283 30.35 -17.74 31.13
N GLY A 284 29.16 -17.27 30.75
CA GLY A 284 28.85 -15.89 30.41
C GLY A 284 27.34 -15.68 30.55
N ASP A 285 26.95 -15.18 31.72
CA ASP A 285 25.62 -14.72 32.14
C ASP A 285 24.42 -15.69 32.01
N ARG A 286 24.03 -16.29 33.14
CA ARG A 286 22.76 -17.01 33.32
C ARG A 286 21.59 -16.05 33.61
N GLY A 287 21.69 -14.79 33.18
CA GLY A 287 20.62 -13.79 33.21
C GLY A 287 19.63 -13.93 32.06
N ALA A 288 18.56 -14.69 32.28
CA ALA A 288 17.23 -14.44 31.72
C ALA A 288 17.02 -14.44 30.18
N ASP A 289 17.77 -15.18 29.37
CA ASP A 289 17.33 -15.39 27.98
C ASP A 289 16.07 -16.29 27.96
N ARG A 290 14.90 -15.66 27.85
CA ARG A 290 13.59 -16.34 27.67
C ARG A 290 13.63 -17.31 26.49
N PHE A 291 14.47 -17.03 25.48
CA PHE A 291 14.61 -17.86 24.31
C PHE A 291 15.40 -19.14 24.57
N ALA A 292 16.43 -19.15 25.42
CA ALA A 292 17.15 -20.39 25.76
C ALA A 292 16.23 -21.46 26.37
N ARG A 293 15.23 -21.04 27.18
CA ARG A 293 14.18 -21.94 27.69
C ARG A 293 13.25 -22.46 26.59
N LEU A 294 12.94 -21.63 25.60
CA LEU A 294 12.15 -22.02 24.44
C LEU A 294 12.92 -22.98 23.53
N ALA A 295 14.18 -22.67 23.21
CA ALA A 295 15.09 -23.52 22.45
C ALA A 295 15.27 -24.89 23.11
N GLY A 296 15.38 -24.94 24.44
CA GLY A 296 15.43 -26.20 25.20
C GLY A 296 14.15 -27.05 25.15
N ARG A 297 13.02 -26.48 24.72
CA ARG A 297 11.75 -27.20 24.49
C ARG A 297 11.52 -27.53 23.02
N LEU A 298 12.05 -26.72 22.11
CA LEU A 298 11.85 -26.87 20.66
C LEU A 298 12.89 -27.77 19.99
N LEU A 299 14.14 -27.72 20.43
CA LEU A 299 15.27 -28.40 19.79
C LEU A 299 15.64 -29.69 20.54
N LEU A 300 15.96 -30.75 19.80
CA LEU A 300 16.42 -32.01 20.41
C LEU A 300 17.82 -31.89 21.03
N ASN A 301 18.67 -31.04 20.48
CA ASN A 301 20.07 -30.82 20.88
C ASN A 301 20.37 -29.33 21.10
N PRO A 302 19.74 -28.65 22.07
CA PRO A 302 19.99 -27.24 22.33
C PRO A 302 21.46 -27.05 22.75
N HIS A 303 22.22 -26.31 21.95
CA HIS A 303 23.57 -25.87 22.25
C HIS A 303 23.54 -24.39 22.62
N PRO A 304 24.37 -23.91 23.58
CA PRO A 304 24.51 -22.49 23.85
C PRO A 304 24.69 -21.71 22.54
N SER A 305 23.99 -20.58 22.41
CA SER A 305 24.07 -19.70 21.24
C SER A 305 25.53 -19.44 20.90
N VAL A 306 26.02 -20.06 19.83
CA VAL A 306 27.29 -19.68 19.22
C VAL A 306 26.97 -18.40 18.48
N LYS A 307 27.03 -17.26 19.17
CA LYS A 307 27.03 -15.97 18.48
C LYS A 307 28.18 -16.05 17.47
N PRO A 308 27.95 -15.90 16.15
CA PRO A 308 29.07 -15.77 15.23
C PRO A 308 29.94 -14.61 15.74
N ALA A 309 31.27 -14.78 15.70
CA ALA A 309 32.25 -13.80 16.16
C ALA A 309 32.28 -12.51 15.30
N THR A 310 31.17 -12.16 14.67
CA THR A 310 31.01 -11.06 13.74
C THR A 310 29.82 -10.22 14.17
N ALA A 311 30.07 -9.46 15.21
CA ALA A 311 29.83 -8.04 15.27
C ALA A 311 30.14 -7.73 16.73
N ARG A 312 31.32 -7.14 16.95
CA ARG A 312 31.41 -6.15 18.01
C ARG A 312 30.24 -5.21 17.70
N VAL A 313 29.12 -5.36 18.40
CA VAL A 313 28.27 -4.20 18.61
C VAL A 313 29.23 -3.30 19.34
N GLU A 314 29.86 -2.39 18.58
CA GLU A 314 30.36 -1.19 19.18
C GLU A 314 29.17 -0.68 19.97
N GLU A 315 29.17 -0.92 21.29
CA GLU A 315 28.50 -0.01 22.19
C GLU A 315 28.91 1.35 21.69
N ALA A 316 27.95 2.04 21.07
CA ALA A 316 28.18 3.31 20.41
C ALA A 316 28.82 4.19 21.46
N ARG A 317 30.15 4.26 21.42
CA ARG A 317 30.89 5.33 22.04
C ARG A 317 30.26 6.55 21.43
N THR A 318 29.65 7.36 22.30
CA THR A 318 29.12 8.68 21.99
C THR A 318 30.17 9.43 21.20
N THR A 319 30.10 9.33 19.88
CA THR A 319 30.87 10.16 18.98
C THR A 319 30.16 11.50 18.97
N ASP A 320 30.91 12.57 19.17
CA ASP A 320 30.48 13.92 18.84
C ASP A 320 29.68 13.88 17.52
N GLY A 321 28.39 14.21 17.58
CA GLY A 321 27.48 14.14 16.43
C GLY A 321 26.18 13.34 16.61
N PHE A 322 25.91 12.73 17.77
CA PHE A 322 24.58 12.14 18.03
C PHE A 322 23.56 13.24 18.36
N TRP A 323 22.46 13.32 17.59
CA TRP A 323 21.48 14.41 17.66
C TRP A 323 20.61 14.40 18.93
N TYR A 324 20.50 13.25 19.60
CA TYR A 324 19.65 13.05 20.77
C TYR A 324 20.46 13.13 22.06
N HIS A 325 19.97 13.93 23.02
CA HIS A 325 20.52 14.03 24.36
C HIS A 325 19.43 13.65 25.37
N PRO A 326 19.65 12.66 26.24
CA PRO A 326 18.61 12.17 27.15
C PRO A 326 18.12 13.21 28.15
N ASP A 327 18.94 14.23 28.44
CA ASP A 327 18.63 15.30 29.39
C ASP A 327 17.89 16.48 28.76
N TYR A 328 17.71 16.49 27.43
CA TYR A 328 16.98 17.55 26.74
C TYR A 328 15.48 17.24 26.68
N THR A 329 14.70 18.31 26.68
CA THR A 329 13.26 18.26 26.43
C THR A 329 13.01 18.27 24.93
N TYR A 330 12.23 17.30 24.46
CA TYR A 330 11.82 17.20 23.06
C TYR A 330 10.30 17.12 22.94
N TYR A 331 9.77 17.86 21.96
CA TYR A 331 8.38 17.82 21.55
C TYR A 331 8.27 17.08 20.22
N LYS A 332 7.34 16.11 20.14
CA LYS A 332 7.09 15.34 18.92
C LYS A 332 6.07 16.07 18.04
N LEU A 333 6.35 16.12 16.75
CA LEU A 333 5.43 16.58 15.74
C LEU A 333 5.16 15.42 14.78
N PHE A 334 3.90 15.04 14.69
CA PHE A 334 3.43 14.00 13.79
C PHE A 334 3.04 14.65 12.46
N ILE A 335 3.69 14.23 11.39
CA ILE A 335 3.54 14.77 10.04
C ILE A 335 3.02 13.66 9.15
N GLU A 336 1.77 13.78 8.71
CA GLU A 336 1.11 12.82 7.81
C GLU A 336 1.28 13.22 6.35
N THR A 337 1.22 14.52 6.07
CA THR A 337 1.32 15.08 4.73
C THR A 337 2.61 15.87 4.55
N GLU A 338 3.20 15.80 3.36
CA GLU A 338 4.31 16.70 3.04
C GLU A 338 3.77 18.12 2.80
N GLY A 339 4.55 19.13 3.17
CA GLY A 339 4.14 20.53 2.99
C GLY A 339 4.88 21.51 3.87
N ILE A 340 4.43 22.77 3.83
CA ILE A 340 4.92 23.83 4.71
C ILE A 340 4.03 23.86 5.96
N TYR A 341 4.64 23.71 7.12
CA TYR A 341 3.99 23.73 8.42
C TYR A 341 4.32 25.00 9.16
N ARG A 342 3.31 25.54 9.85
CA ARG A 342 3.42 26.70 10.73
C ARG A 342 2.97 26.32 12.13
N ILE A 343 3.82 26.56 13.13
CA ILE A 343 3.52 26.34 14.55
C ILE A 343 3.47 27.71 15.22
N SER A 344 2.28 28.13 15.61
CA SER A 344 2.06 29.36 16.38
C SER A 344 2.31 29.16 17.88
N TYR A 345 2.40 30.27 18.61
CA TYR A 345 2.38 30.26 20.07
C TYR A 345 1.17 29.49 20.63
N SER A 346 -0.03 29.72 20.09
CA SER A 346 -1.25 29.04 20.52
C SER A 346 -1.21 27.53 20.30
N ASP A 347 -0.55 27.05 19.23
CA ASP A 347 -0.43 25.61 18.98
C ASP A 347 0.43 24.93 20.05
N LEU A 348 1.52 25.59 20.47
CA LEU A 348 2.38 25.09 21.55
C LEU A 348 1.64 25.07 22.89
N VAL A 349 0.91 26.14 23.23
CA VAL A 349 0.08 26.18 24.45
C VAL A 349 -0.99 25.09 24.44
N ALA A 350 -1.69 24.90 23.31
CA ALA A 350 -2.70 23.86 23.17
C ALA A 350 -2.11 22.44 23.33
N ALA A 351 -0.84 22.25 22.95
CA ALA A 351 -0.10 21.01 23.16
C ALA A 351 0.46 20.85 24.59
N GLY A 352 0.21 21.80 25.49
CA GLY A 352 0.69 21.78 26.88
C GLY A 352 2.15 22.21 27.05
N VAL A 353 2.76 22.82 26.02
CA VAL A 353 4.09 23.41 26.09
C VAL A 353 3.99 24.81 26.70
N GLN A 354 4.98 25.23 27.48
CA GLN A 354 5.13 26.60 27.99
C GLN A 354 6.07 27.36 27.06
N PRO A 355 5.59 28.14 26.06
CA PRO A 355 6.47 28.64 25.02
C PRO A 355 7.49 29.68 25.55
N GLU A 356 7.16 30.38 26.63
CA GLU A 356 8.06 31.31 27.32
C GLU A 356 9.33 30.66 27.88
N THR A 357 9.37 29.33 28.04
CA THR A 357 10.60 28.61 28.42
C THR A 357 11.50 28.28 27.22
N LEU A 358 11.04 28.52 26.00
CA LEU A 358 11.77 28.20 24.78
C LEU A 358 12.59 29.40 24.33
N GLU A 359 13.91 29.30 24.42
CA GLU A 359 14.83 30.31 23.87
C GLU A 359 14.79 30.31 22.33
N LEU A 360 14.41 31.44 21.72
CA LEU A 360 14.22 31.56 20.28
C LEU A 360 15.47 31.24 19.47
N SER A 361 16.65 31.60 19.97
CA SER A 361 17.94 31.35 19.30
C SER A 361 18.34 29.87 19.31
N ARG A 362 17.82 29.09 20.27
CA ARG A 362 18.18 27.67 20.49
C ARG A 362 17.20 26.68 19.90
N LEU A 363 16.05 27.14 19.38
CA LEU A 363 15.07 26.27 18.71
C LEU A 363 15.73 25.47 17.59
N LYS A 364 15.63 24.15 17.66
CA LYS A 364 16.06 23.19 16.64
C LYS A 364 14.93 22.25 16.31
N LEU A 365 14.87 21.83 15.06
CA LEU A 365 13.93 20.84 14.58
C LEU A 365 14.71 19.70 13.92
N PHE A 366 14.46 18.46 14.32
CA PHE A 366 15.15 17.29 13.77
C PHE A 366 14.17 16.36 13.07
N ASN A 367 14.58 15.82 11.92
CA ASN A 367 13.93 14.68 11.29
C ASN A 367 14.97 13.61 10.97
N ARG A 368 14.70 12.36 11.37
CA ARG A 368 15.63 11.21 11.18
C ARG A 368 17.08 11.53 11.62
N GLY A 369 17.21 12.33 12.68
CA GLY A 369 18.49 12.75 13.25
C GLY A 369 19.22 13.89 12.53
N VAL A 370 18.64 14.46 11.48
CA VAL A 370 19.19 15.61 10.75
C VAL A 370 18.43 16.86 11.16
N GLU A 371 19.17 17.92 11.52
CA GLU A 371 18.58 19.21 11.84
C GLU A 371 18.07 19.91 10.58
N VAL A 372 16.78 20.25 10.60
CA VAL A 372 16.01 20.93 9.56
C VAL A 372 16.02 22.43 9.83
N PRO A 373 16.38 23.27 8.84
CA PRO A 373 16.34 24.73 9.02
C PRO A 373 14.90 25.22 9.18
N ILE A 374 14.70 26.12 10.14
CA ILE A 374 13.40 26.74 10.41
C ILE A 374 13.43 28.24 10.12
N TRP A 375 12.29 28.81 9.76
CA TRP A 375 12.07 30.25 9.77
C TRP A 375 11.29 30.63 11.03
N LEU A 376 11.69 31.74 11.66
CA LEU A 376 11.02 32.28 12.83
C LEU A 376 10.30 33.57 12.42
N GLU A 377 8.98 33.56 12.56
CA GLU A 377 8.15 34.75 12.39
C GLU A 377 8.03 35.55 13.69
N GLY A 378 7.65 36.82 13.55
CA GLY A 378 7.43 37.71 14.68
C GLY A 378 8.71 38.43 15.15
N PRO A 379 8.61 39.19 16.24
CA PRO A 379 9.74 39.96 16.77
C PRO A 379 10.85 39.04 17.29
N ALA A 380 12.09 39.50 17.15
CA ALA A 380 13.27 38.82 17.70
C ALA A 380 13.38 39.10 19.22
N THR A 381 12.61 38.35 20.01
CA THR A 381 12.67 38.34 21.48
C THR A 381 13.67 37.29 21.99
N ALA A 382 13.91 37.25 23.30
CA ALA A 382 14.74 36.21 23.90
C ALA A 382 14.03 34.84 23.91
N THR A 383 12.74 34.84 24.20
CA THR A 383 11.89 33.64 24.34
C THR A 383 10.70 33.69 23.41
N PHE A 384 10.10 32.53 23.11
CA PHE A 384 9.00 32.39 22.17
C PHE A 384 7.72 33.04 22.70
N GLY A 385 7.37 34.21 22.15
CA GLY A 385 6.24 35.03 22.56
C GLY A 385 4.98 34.86 21.69
N PRO A 386 3.88 35.54 22.04
CA PRO A 386 2.57 35.37 21.38
C PRO A 386 2.54 35.68 19.88
N GLU A 387 3.42 36.55 19.40
CA GLU A 387 3.53 36.92 17.98
C GLU A 387 4.49 36.04 17.19
N ASN A 388 5.17 35.09 17.85
CA ASN A 388 6.13 34.21 17.19
C ASN A 388 5.45 32.99 16.56
N ALA A 389 6.02 32.54 15.45
CA ALA A 389 5.69 31.26 14.84
C ALA A 389 6.93 30.59 14.25
N ILE A 390 6.91 29.26 14.19
CA ILE A 390 7.92 28.45 13.52
C ILE A 390 7.36 28.01 12.17
N LEU A 391 8.06 28.33 11.09
CA LEU A 391 7.72 27.89 9.74
C LEU A 391 8.81 26.93 9.23
N PHE A 392 8.42 25.78 8.70
CA PHE A 392 9.36 24.79 8.16
C PHE A 392 8.69 23.92 7.10
N TYR A 393 9.50 23.34 6.22
CA TYR A 393 9.03 22.30 5.30
C TYR A 393 9.16 20.93 5.96
N ALA A 394 8.07 20.17 5.97
CA ALA A 394 8.04 18.80 6.45
C ALA A 394 7.78 17.84 5.29
N ASP A 395 8.47 16.70 5.30
CA ASP A 395 8.23 15.60 4.40
C ASP A 395 7.38 14.54 5.10
N ARG A 396 6.57 13.83 4.31
CA ARG A 396 5.82 12.68 4.78
C ARG A 396 6.75 11.50 5.07
N HIS A 397 6.24 10.46 5.73
CA HIS A 397 7.06 9.26 5.92
C HIS A 397 7.12 8.47 4.62
N ARG A 398 8.34 8.29 4.11
CA ARG A 398 8.63 7.48 2.92
C ARG A 398 9.27 6.17 3.35
N GLY A 399 8.85 5.07 2.74
CA GLY A 399 9.46 3.76 2.90
C GLY A 399 10.89 3.74 2.35
N GLN A 400 11.71 2.80 2.83
CA GLN A 400 13.05 2.62 2.26
C GLN A 400 12.94 2.06 0.84
N GLY A 401 13.18 2.91 -0.16
CA GLY A 401 13.05 2.54 -1.57
C GLY A 401 11.61 2.39 -2.07
N ARG A 402 10.61 2.81 -1.28
CA ARG A 402 9.18 2.74 -1.60
C ARG A 402 8.49 4.06 -1.29
N PHE A 403 7.35 4.31 -1.94
CA PHE A 403 6.63 5.56 -1.74
C PHE A 403 5.86 5.56 -0.40
N TYR A 404 5.16 4.48 -0.07
CA TYR A 404 4.66 4.20 1.28
C TYR A 404 5.64 3.36 2.10
N ASP A 405 5.64 3.56 3.42
CA ASP A 405 6.30 2.66 4.35
C ASP A 405 5.34 1.54 4.77
N PHE A 406 5.89 0.37 5.04
CA PHE A 406 5.14 -0.83 5.41
C PHE A 406 4.31 -0.69 6.69
N TYR A 407 4.72 0.17 7.61
CA TYR A 407 4.22 0.17 8.98
C TYR A 407 3.50 1.47 9.34
N THR A 408 3.92 2.61 8.78
CA THR A 408 3.36 3.91 9.15
C THR A 408 3.52 4.96 8.04
N ASP A 409 2.50 5.76 7.79
CA ASP A 409 2.57 6.95 6.94
C ASP A 409 3.04 8.21 7.70
N THR A 410 3.03 8.15 9.03
CA THR A 410 3.32 9.28 9.91
C THR A 410 4.81 9.45 10.14
N ASN A 411 5.35 10.61 9.75
CA ASN A 411 6.72 11.01 10.04
C ASN A 411 6.80 11.74 11.38
N VAL A 412 7.90 11.59 12.10
CA VAL A 412 8.08 12.26 13.40
C VAL A 412 9.23 13.25 13.30
N TYR A 413 8.90 14.52 13.57
CA TYR A 413 9.86 15.58 13.79
C TYR A 413 10.01 15.85 15.28
N TRP A 414 11.18 16.31 15.70
CA TRP A 414 11.51 16.55 17.09
C TRP A 414 11.95 18.00 17.28
N LEU A 415 11.15 18.79 17.99
CA LEU A 415 11.44 20.17 18.35
C LEU A 415 12.10 20.21 19.73
N THR A 416 13.16 21.00 19.88
CA THR A 416 13.78 21.28 21.18
C THR A 416 14.31 22.72 21.21
N ALA A 417 14.41 23.30 22.39
CA ALA A 417 15.08 24.59 22.62
C ALA A 417 16.33 24.44 23.51
N ASP A 418 16.76 23.20 23.79
CA ASP A 418 17.92 22.92 24.63
C ASP A 418 19.23 22.86 23.81
N GLY A 419 20.36 23.04 24.51
CA GLY A 419 21.69 23.03 23.90
C GLY A 419 22.06 24.32 23.16
N GLY A 420 22.82 24.19 22.06
CA GLY A 420 23.34 25.34 21.30
C GLY A 420 22.30 26.06 20.40
N PRO A 421 22.71 27.06 19.60
CA PRO A 421 21.86 27.67 18.58
C PRO A 421 21.35 26.68 17.54
N GLY A 422 20.19 26.94 16.94
CA GLY A 422 19.63 26.10 15.87
C GLY A 422 19.78 26.67 14.46
N LYS A 423 19.62 25.81 13.45
CA LYS A 423 19.64 26.19 12.03
C LYS A 423 18.45 27.06 11.65
N ARG A 424 18.71 28.06 10.82
CA ARG A 424 17.69 28.98 10.31
C ARG A 424 17.66 28.98 8.79
N LEU A 425 16.48 29.18 8.22
CA LEU A 425 16.34 29.56 6.82
C LEU A 425 16.92 30.96 6.62
N ARG A 426 17.76 31.12 5.60
CA ARG A 426 18.37 32.42 5.26
C ARG A 426 17.44 33.20 4.35
N ARG A 427 17.01 34.38 4.80
CA ARG A 427 16.28 35.34 3.95
C ARG A 427 17.18 35.79 2.81
N MET A 428 16.68 35.63 1.59
CA MET A 428 17.34 36.08 0.38
C MET A 428 16.75 37.43 -0.06
N PRO A 429 17.55 38.31 -0.71
CA PRO A 429 17.02 39.53 -1.30
C PRO A 429 16.15 39.20 -2.53
N ASP A 430 15.18 40.07 -2.81
CA ASP A 430 14.39 40.02 -4.04
C ASP A 430 15.28 40.48 -5.20
N ALA A 431 15.95 39.54 -5.87
CA ALA A 431 16.84 39.83 -6.97
C ALA A 431 16.11 39.63 -8.30
N VAL A 432 15.99 40.70 -9.09
CA VAL A 432 15.52 40.61 -10.47
C VAL A 432 16.71 40.22 -11.35
N SER A 433 16.68 39.00 -11.88
CA SER A 433 17.66 38.58 -12.90
C SER A 433 17.07 38.86 -14.29
N PRO A 434 17.84 39.45 -15.24
CA PRO A 434 17.38 39.60 -16.62
C PRO A 434 17.20 38.21 -17.26
N GLY A 435 16.07 38.00 -17.92
CA GLY A 435 15.74 36.75 -18.62
C GLY A 435 14.24 36.56 -18.79
N SER A 436 13.87 35.62 -19.66
CA SER A 436 12.46 35.20 -19.80
C SER A 436 12.13 34.13 -18.76
N PRO A 437 10.93 34.15 -18.16
CA PRO A 437 10.54 33.13 -17.20
C PRO A 437 10.37 31.76 -17.86
N ALA A 438 10.61 30.70 -17.09
CA ALA A 438 10.36 29.34 -17.56
C ALA A 438 8.86 29.14 -17.87
N ARG A 439 8.53 28.81 -19.12
CA ARG A 439 7.14 28.66 -19.59
C ARG A 439 6.37 27.52 -18.88
N PHE A 440 7.08 26.44 -18.54
CA PHE A 440 6.50 25.29 -17.86
C PHE A 440 7.58 24.56 -17.06
N TYR A 441 7.15 23.69 -16.16
CA TYR A 441 7.98 22.66 -15.53
C TYR A 441 7.36 21.28 -15.77
N ARG A 442 8.11 20.22 -15.45
CA ARG A 442 7.57 18.86 -15.49
C ARG A 442 6.96 18.51 -14.14
N GLU A 443 5.63 18.48 -14.09
CA GLU A 443 4.89 17.99 -12.93
C GLU A 443 4.93 16.47 -12.91
N ARG A 444 5.07 15.86 -11.73
CA ARG A 444 5.06 14.42 -11.57
C ARG A 444 3.92 14.01 -10.65
N LEU A 445 2.98 13.25 -11.20
CA LEU A 445 1.95 12.55 -10.45
C LEU A 445 2.50 11.17 -10.07
N HIS A 446 2.37 10.81 -8.80
CA HIS A 446 2.58 9.45 -8.31
C HIS A 446 1.22 8.90 -7.86
N LEU A 447 0.81 7.78 -8.43
CA LEU A 447 -0.48 7.13 -8.19
C LEU A 447 -0.21 5.72 -7.67
N GLU A 448 -0.75 5.42 -6.50
CA GLU A 448 -0.57 4.13 -5.81
C GLU A 448 -1.66 4.01 -4.74
N GLU A 449 -2.22 2.81 -4.56
CA GLU A 449 -3.14 2.51 -3.46
C GLU A 449 -2.73 1.21 -2.78
N GLU A 450 -2.64 1.17 -1.45
CA GLU A 450 -2.23 -0.03 -0.72
C GLU A 450 -3.44 -0.91 -0.38
N LYS A 451 -3.89 -1.74 -1.32
CA LYS A 451 -5.16 -2.48 -1.20
C LYS A 451 -5.02 -3.92 -0.79
N VAL A 452 -4.01 -4.61 -1.29
CA VAL A 452 -3.85 -6.06 -1.11
C VAL A 452 -2.45 -6.34 -0.60
N PHE A 453 -2.32 -7.15 0.43
CA PHE A 453 -1.01 -7.58 0.90
C PHE A 453 -0.59 -8.84 0.13
N HIS A 454 0.32 -8.68 -0.83
CA HIS A 454 0.95 -9.79 -1.54
C HIS A 454 1.96 -10.46 -0.61
N ARG A 455 1.74 -11.76 -0.36
CA ARG A 455 2.70 -12.62 0.32
C ARG A 455 3.56 -13.32 -0.72
N ALA A 456 4.86 -13.10 -0.64
CA ALA A 456 5.86 -13.87 -1.37
C ALA A 456 5.97 -15.30 -0.80
N ASN A 457 7.06 -16.02 -1.10
CA ASN A 457 7.25 -17.47 -0.85
C ASN A 457 7.25 -17.90 0.65
N GLY A 458 6.74 -17.07 1.56
CA GLY A 458 6.41 -17.43 2.94
C GLY A 458 7.63 -17.59 3.83
N SER A 459 8.74 -16.91 3.51
CA SER A 459 9.88 -16.82 4.41
C SER A 459 9.52 -15.97 5.65
N SER A 460 10.27 -16.11 6.74
CA SER A 460 10.03 -15.29 7.95
C SER A 460 10.61 -13.88 7.86
N ALA A 461 11.24 -13.54 6.75
CA ALA A 461 11.67 -12.19 6.39
C ALA A 461 10.71 -11.66 5.32
N ILE A 462 10.53 -10.34 5.26
CA ILE A 462 9.84 -9.71 4.12
C ILE A 462 10.69 -10.00 2.90
N ASP A 463 10.20 -10.87 2.02
CA ASP A 463 10.89 -11.16 0.76
C ASP A 463 10.87 -9.89 -0.13
N PRO A 464 11.82 -9.70 -1.07
CA PRO A 464 11.87 -8.50 -1.91
C PRO A 464 10.57 -8.20 -2.68
N ASP A 465 9.82 -9.24 -3.03
CA ASP A 465 8.51 -9.24 -3.71
C ASP A 465 7.32 -9.17 -2.74
N GLU A 466 7.51 -9.25 -1.42
CA GLU A 466 6.43 -9.13 -0.45
C GLU A 466 6.05 -7.67 -0.20
N GLY A 467 4.74 -7.43 -0.06
CA GLY A 467 4.22 -6.17 0.47
C GLY A 467 2.82 -5.81 0.04
N TRP A 468 2.40 -4.63 0.45
CA TRP A 468 1.17 -4.04 -0.05
C TRP A 468 1.33 -3.68 -1.52
N ILE A 469 0.28 -3.93 -2.28
CA ILE A 469 0.18 -3.70 -3.73
C ILE A 469 -1.18 -3.08 -4.05
N TRP A 470 -1.27 -2.48 -5.24
CA TRP A 470 -2.50 -1.85 -5.70
C TRP A 470 -3.54 -2.86 -6.19
N ARG A 471 -3.16 -3.76 -7.09
CA ARG A 471 -4.10 -4.77 -7.61
C ARG A 471 -3.43 -5.89 -8.39
N TYR A 472 -4.08 -7.05 -8.38
CA TYR A 472 -3.81 -8.13 -9.32
C TYR A 472 -4.53 -7.91 -10.66
N PHE A 473 -3.93 -8.45 -11.71
CA PHE A 473 -4.51 -8.65 -13.03
C PHE A 473 -4.49 -10.14 -13.33
N PHE A 474 -5.57 -10.58 -13.97
CA PHE A 474 -5.77 -11.94 -14.48
C PHE A 474 -5.89 -11.86 -16.01
N PRO A 475 -5.86 -12.98 -16.75
CA PRO A 475 -5.93 -12.94 -18.21
C PRO A 475 -7.18 -12.17 -18.67
N ASP A 476 -7.01 -11.30 -19.66
CA ASP A 476 -8.02 -10.38 -20.20
C ASP A 476 -8.52 -9.27 -19.23
N ALA A 477 -7.91 -9.12 -18.05
CA ALA A 477 -8.31 -8.09 -17.10
C ALA A 477 -7.88 -6.68 -17.54
N LYS A 478 -8.79 -5.72 -17.37
CA LYS A 478 -8.53 -4.28 -17.56
C LYS A 478 -8.51 -3.55 -16.23
N GLY A 479 -7.44 -2.80 -15.99
CA GLY A 479 -7.28 -1.90 -14.87
C GLY A 479 -7.55 -0.47 -15.30
N PHE A 480 -8.53 0.18 -14.67
CA PHE A 480 -8.89 1.58 -14.91
C PHE A 480 -8.28 2.46 -13.82
N ILE A 481 -7.40 3.39 -14.20
CA ILE A 481 -6.70 4.30 -13.29
C ILE A 481 -7.04 5.73 -13.69
N ALA A 482 -7.96 6.35 -12.95
CA ALA A 482 -8.33 7.75 -13.15
C ALA A 482 -7.31 8.68 -12.51
N PHE A 483 -6.95 9.76 -13.19
CA PHE A 483 -6.05 10.78 -12.66
C PHE A 483 -6.48 12.17 -13.12
N THR A 484 -6.07 13.20 -12.38
CA THR A 484 -6.40 14.60 -12.70
C THR A 484 -5.17 15.37 -13.11
N VAL A 485 -5.22 15.95 -14.31
CA VAL A 485 -4.18 16.81 -14.88
C VAL A 485 -4.58 18.26 -14.70
N SER A 486 -3.58 19.11 -14.46
CA SER A 486 -3.80 20.51 -14.22
C SER A 486 -2.72 21.42 -14.76
N GLY A 487 -3.11 22.60 -15.22
CA GLY A 487 -2.17 23.56 -15.77
C GLY A 487 -1.39 23.00 -16.95
N LEU A 488 -1.98 22.06 -17.70
CA LEU A 488 -1.34 21.39 -18.84
C LEU A 488 -0.94 22.43 -19.88
N VAL A 489 0.32 22.41 -20.29
CA VAL A 489 0.79 23.16 -21.46
C VAL A 489 0.87 22.17 -22.62
N ALA A 490 -0.24 22.05 -23.37
CA ALA A 490 -0.33 21.13 -24.49
C ALA A 490 0.75 21.42 -25.55
N SER A 491 1.25 20.37 -26.19
CA SER A 491 2.27 20.42 -27.25
C SER A 491 3.62 21.02 -26.80
N ALA A 492 3.87 21.18 -25.50
CA ALA A 492 5.15 21.67 -24.96
C ALA A 492 6.22 20.58 -24.79
N GLY A 493 5.94 19.36 -25.25
CA GLY A 493 6.84 18.21 -25.22
C GLY A 493 6.11 16.92 -24.79
N PRO A 494 6.77 15.76 -24.91
CA PRO A 494 6.16 14.49 -24.56
C PRO A 494 5.92 14.36 -23.05
N CYS A 495 4.85 13.66 -22.70
CA CYS A 495 4.62 13.12 -21.36
C CYS A 495 5.43 11.83 -21.17
N SER A 496 5.72 11.47 -19.93
CA SER A 496 6.28 10.15 -19.59
C SER A 496 5.32 9.39 -18.69
N LEU A 497 5.18 8.10 -18.95
CA LEU A 497 4.48 7.14 -18.10
C LEU A 497 5.51 6.12 -17.61
N THR A 498 5.54 5.90 -16.30
CA THR A 498 6.26 4.78 -15.70
C THR A 498 5.28 3.91 -14.93
N VAL A 499 5.29 2.60 -15.18
CA VAL A 499 4.42 1.64 -14.50
C VAL A 499 5.29 0.56 -13.87
N ARG A 500 5.09 0.26 -12.58
CA ARG A 500 5.73 -0.88 -11.92
C ARG A 500 4.76 -2.05 -11.88
N LEU A 501 5.09 -3.10 -12.61
CA LEU A 501 4.38 -4.37 -12.67
C LEU A 501 5.28 -5.51 -12.17
N HIS A 502 4.68 -6.61 -11.74
CA HIS A 502 5.44 -7.80 -11.36
C HIS A 502 4.66 -9.07 -11.68
N GLY A 503 5.36 -10.07 -12.21
CA GLY A 503 4.78 -11.38 -12.54
C GLY A 503 4.65 -12.26 -11.31
N THR A 504 3.62 -13.08 -11.23
CA THR A 504 3.41 -13.98 -10.07
C THR A 504 3.29 -15.44 -10.45
N THR A 505 3.15 -15.72 -11.75
CA THR A 505 3.03 -17.06 -12.31
C THR A 505 4.38 -17.56 -12.81
N ARG A 506 4.41 -18.83 -13.24
CA ARG A 506 5.48 -19.37 -14.04
C ARG A 506 4.87 -20.22 -15.13
N ASP A 507 5.31 -20.05 -16.37
CA ASP A 507 4.76 -20.73 -17.52
C ASP A 507 5.88 -21.11 -18.50
N PRO A 508 5.78 -22.23 -19.25
CA PRO A 508 6.77 -22.56 -20.29
C PRO A 508 6.80 -21.60 -21.49
N VAL A 509 5.75 -20.82 -21.72
CA VAL A 509 5.72 -19.76 -22.74
C VAL A 509 6.60 -18.59 -22.29
N ASN A 510 7.47 -18.07 -23.17
CA ASN A 510 8.32 -16.92 -22.86
C ASN A 510 8.35 -15.93 -24.04
N PRO A 511 7.93 -14.66 -23.84
CA PRO A 511 7.35 -14.10 -22.61
C PRO A 511 5.90 -14.57 -22.39
N ASP A 512 5.52 -14.88 -21.13
CA ASP A 512 4.16 -15.29 -20.76
C ASP A 512 3.19 -14.11 -20.50
N HIS A 513 3.71 -12.93 -20.20
CA HIS A 513 2.93 -11.72 -19.93
C HIS A 513 2.97 -10.70 -21.08
N HIS A 514 1.79 -10.18 -21.48
CA HIS A 514 1.65 -9.08 -22.45
C HIS A 514 0.68 -8.02 -21.91
N VAL A 515 1.16 -6.78 -21.74
CA VAL A 515 0.37 -5.68 -21.20
C VAL A 515 0.32 -4.51 -22.17
N GLN A 516 -0.88 -4.01 -22.45
CA GLN A 516 -1.11 -2.80 -23.25
C GLN A 516 -1.54 -1.64 -22.35
N ALA A 517 -1.03 -0.43 -22.65
CA ALA A 517 -1.45 0.81 -22.01
C ALA A 517 -2.21 1.72 -22.98
N THR A 518 -3.33 2.27 -22.50
CA THR A 518 -4.16 3.22 -23.23
C THR A 518 -4.35 4.49 -22.38
N VAL A 519 -4.13 5.67 -22.95
CA VAL A 519 -4.43 6.96 -22.31
C VAL A 519 -5.54 7.65 -23.09
N ASN A 520 -6.65 7.96 -22.42
CA ASN A 520 -7.82 8.62 -23.03
C ASN A 520 -8.27 7.97 -24.36
N ASN A 521 -8.37 6.63 -24.35
CA ASN A 521 -8.76 5.75 -25.48
C ASN A 521 -7.71 5.56 -26.59
N GLU A 522 -6.53 6.17 -26.50
CA GLU A 522 -5.43 5.97 -27.45
C GLU A 522 -4.36 5.04 -26.88
N VAL A 523 -3.93 4.05 -27.65
CA VAL A 523 -2.86 3.12 -27.24
C VAL A 523 -1.54 3.88 -27.22
N VAL A 524 -0.87 3.89 -26.06
CA VAL A 524 0.41 4.59 -25.86
C VAL A 524 1.61 3.64 -25.81
N GLY A 525 1.38 2.34 -25.67
CA GLY A 525 2.43 1.33 -25.78
C GLY A 525 1.99 -0.06 -25.32
N GLU A 526 2.88 -1.01 -25.53
CA GLU A 526 2.78 -2.41 -25.08
C GLU A 526 4.11 -2.85 -24.44
N ALA A 527 4.05 -3.82 -23.53
CA ALA A 527 5.21 -4.44 -22.91
C ALA A 527 5.01 -5.94 -22.69
N PHE A 528 6.11 -6.67 -22.77
CA PHE A 528 6.18 -8.11 -22.50
C PHE A 528 7.23 -8.39 -21.43
N PHE A 529 6.98 -9.38 -20.58
CA PHE A 529 7.92 -9.86 -19.56
C PHE A 529 7.55 -11.29 -19.14
N ASP A 530 8.44 -11.95 -18.39
CA ASP A 530 8.37 -13.40 -18.16
C ASP A 530 8.23 -13.77 -16.67
N ASP A 531 7.56 -14.89 -16.40
CA ASP A 531 7.54 -15.60 -15.11
C ASP A 531 7.25 -14.66 -13.92
N ARG A 532 8.22 -14.48 -13.01
CA ARG A 532 8.10 -13.67 -11.79
C ARG A 532 9.03 -12.48 -11.83
N GLU A 533 9.27 -11.95 -13.01
CA GLU A 533 10.11 -10.77 -13.18
C GLU A 533 9.38 -9.50 -12.76
N GLU A 534 10.16 -8.54 -12.27
CA GLU A 534 9.73 -7.16 -12.13
C GLU A 534 9.86 -6.45 -13.47
N LEU A 535 8.81 -5.73 -13.85
CA LEU A 535 8.82 -4.82 -14.97
C LEU A 535 8.62 -3.38 -14.47
N ILE A 536 9.67 -2.56 -14.58
CA ILE A 536 9.54 -1.09 -14.53
C ILE A 536 9.46 -0.59 -15.97
N TRP A 537 8.24 -0.40 -16.44
CA TRP A 537 7.95 -0.03 -17.82
C TRP A 537 7.95 1.49 -17.98
N HIS A 538 8.90 2.01 -18.77
CA HIS A 538 8.98 3.43 -19.12
C HIS A 538 8.55 3.65 -20.58
N LEU A 539 7.61 4.57 -20.82
CA LEU A 539 7.24 5.01 -22.17
C LEU A 539 6.96 6.51 -22.21
N THR A 540 6.98 7.08 -23.41
CA THR A 540 6.58 8.48 -23.64
C THR A 540 5.41 8.55 -24.61
N PHE A 541 4.54 9.54 -24.42
CA PHE A 541 3.37 9.76 -25.27
C PHE A 541 3.14 11.27 -25.48
N ASP A 542 2.37 11.63 -26.50
CA ASP A 542 2.11 13.04 -26.79
C ASP A 542 1.23 13.67 -25.70
N SER A 543 1.67 14.83 -25.19
CA SER A 543 0.87 15.67 -24.28
C SER A 543 -0.50 16.06 -24.84
N ALA A 544 -0.70 16.04 -26.15
CA ALA A 544 -1.99 16.28 -26.80
C ALA A 544 -3.04 15.22 -26.45
N LEU A 545 -2.62 14.03 -26.00
CA LEU A 545 -3.53 12.99 -25.51
C LEU A 545 -4.12 13.32 -24.13
N LEU A 546 -3.53 14.27 -23.38
CA LEU A 546 -4.06 14.69 -22.08
C LEU A 546 -5.06 15.83 -22.22
N HIS A 547 -6.01 15.87 -21.30
CA HIS A 547 -6.95 16.97 -21.15
C HIS A 547 -6.76 17.64 -19.78
N GLY A 548 -7.06 18.94 -19.69
CA GLY A 548 -7.20 19.58 -18.39
C GLY A 548 -8.35 18.94 -17.60
N GLY A 549 -8.11 18.55 -16.34
CA GLY A 549 -9.10 17.86 -15.53
C GLY A 549 -8.91 16.34 -15.54
N LYS A 550 -10.01 15.58 -15.63
CA LYS A 550 -10.00 14.12 -15.51
C LYS A 550 -9.43 13.46 -16.77
N ASN A 551 -8.58 12.47 -16.56
CA ASN A 551 -7.97 11.61 -17.57
C ASN A 551 -8.05 10.15 -17.10
N LEU A 552 -7.89 9.23 -18.03
CA LEU A 552 -7.94 7.79 -17.77
C LEU A 552 -6.75 7.07 -18.38
N LEU A 553 -6.03 6.32 -17.55
CA LEU A 553 -5.10 5.29 -17.97
C LEU A 553 -5.80 3.93 -17.85
N VAL A 554 -5.73 3.13 -18.90
CA VAL A 554 -6.15 1.73 -18.89
C VAL A 554 -4.93 0.85 -19.10
N LEU A 555 -4.74 -0.13 -18.22
CA LEU A 555 -3.78 -1.23 -18.41
C LEU A 555 -4.58 -2.49 -18.72
N HIS A 556 -4.24 -3.21 -19.79
CA HIS A 556 -4.91 -4.45 -20.18
C HIS A 556 -3.89 -5.58 -20.26
N LEU A 557 -4.10 -6.63 -19.46
CA LEU A 557 -3.33 -7.87 -19.57
C LEU A 557 -3.94 -8.72 -20.70
N LEU A 558 -3.30 -8.73 -21.86
CA LEU A 558 -3.79 -9.39 -23.06
C LEU A 558 -3.62 -10.92 -22.96
N PRO A 559 -4.66 -11.72 -23.27
CA PRO A 559 -4.61 -13.17 -23.20
C PRO A 559 -4.14 -13.80 -24.53
N ASP A 560 -3.09 -13.24 -25.15
CA ASP A 560 -2.66 -13.56 -26.52
C ASP A 560 -1.28 -14.25 -26.62
N THR A 561 -0.59 -14.42 -25.50
CA THR A 561 0.73 -15.10 -25.45
C THR A 561 0.61 -16.62 -25.60
N GLY A 562 -0.54 -17.20 -25.27
CA GLY A 562 -0.77 -18.65 -25.24
C GLY A 562 -0.36 -19.33 -23.93
N ALA A 563 0.05 -18.56 -22.91
CA ALA A 563 0.34 -19.08 -21.57
C ALA A 563 -0.91 -19.71 -20.93
N GLU A 564 -0.73 -20.84 -20.21
CA GLU A 564 -1.83 -21.51 -19.49
C GLU A 564 -2.17 -20.76 -18.20
N VAL A 565 -1.17 -20.12 -17.58
CA VAL A 565 -1.33 -19.29 -16.39
C VAL A 565 -0.69 -17.92 -16.62
N ASN A 566 -1.41 -16.85 -16.30
CA ASN A 566 -0.91 -15.49 -16.44
C ASN A 566 -1.54 -14.60 -15.37
N GLN A 567 -0.75 -14.24 -14.36
CA GLN A 567 -1.15 -13.31 -13.32
C GLN A 567 0.00 -12.35 -12.99
N ILE A 568 -0.34 -11.07 -12.96
CA ILE A 568 0.59 -9.99 -12.60
C ILE A 568 -0.04 -9.11 -11.52
N TYR A 569 0.73 -8.27 -10.87
CA TYR A 569 0.20 -7.16 -10.08
C TYR A 569 0.76 -5.81 -10.51
N LEU A 570 -0.04 -4.77 -10.27
CA LEU A 570 0.36 -3.36 -10.31
C LEU A 570 0.71 -2.89 -8.91
N ASP A 571 1.84 -2.21 -8.82
CA ASP A 571 2.28 -1.52 -7.62
C ASP A 571 1.93 -0.02 -7.70
N TRP A 572 2.61 0.73 -8.56
CA TRP A 572 2.37 2.16 -8.75
C TRP A 572 2.48 2.61 -10.21
N VAL A 573 1.96 3.80 -10.48
CA VAL A 573 2.04 4.52 -11.75
C VAL A 573 2.60 5.92 -11.50
N GLU A 574 3.58 6.33 -12.29
CA GLU A 574 4.03 7.73 -12.36
C GLU A 574 3.74 8.35 -13.72
N ILE A 575 3.17 9.55 -13.72
CA ILE A 575 2.90 10.33 -14.93
C ILE A 575 3.61 11.68 -14.81
N SER A 576 4.43 12.01 -15.79
CA SER A 576 5.07 13.33 -15.89
C SER A 576 4.54 14.10 -17.09
N TYR A 577 4.17 15.37 -16.90
CA TYR A 577 3.61 16.19 -17.96
C TYR A 577 4.03 17.68 -17.86
N PRO A 578 4.03 18.43 -18.99
CA PRO A 578 4.31 19.86 -18.98
C PRO A 578 3.22 20.65 -18.25
N ARG A 579 3.58 21.34 -17.17
CA ARG A 579 2.67 22.13 -16.33
C ARG A 579 3.12 23.58 -16.21
N VAL A 580 2.20 24.53 -16.34
CA VAL A 580 2.45 25.95 -16.08
C VAL A 580 2.72 26.19 -14.59
N HIS A 581 3.51 27.20 -14.28
CA HIS A 581 3.76 27.65 -12.91
C HIS A 581 2.52 28.38 -12.34
N ALA A 582 1.42 27.65 -12.11
CA ALA A 582 0.21 28.19 -11.48
C ALA A 582 -0.05 27.50 -10.15
N ALA A 583 -0.16 28.29 -9.09
CA ALA A 583 -0.54 27.84 -7.77
C ALA A 583 -1.99 27.33 -7.76
N ARG A 584 -2.25 26.37 -6.87
CA ARG A 584 -3.58 25.84 -6.58
C ARG A 584 -3.84 26.03 -5.11
N GLN A 585 -5.00 26.61 -4.78
CA GLN A 585 -5.34 26.94 -3.40
C GLN A 585 -4.22 27.75 -2.71
N GLY A 586 -3.62 28.69 -3.45
CA GLY A 586 -2.56 29.57 -2.96
C GLY A 586 -1.16 28.95 -2.84
N ALA A 587 -0.96 27.67 -3.18
CA ALA A 587 0.34 27.00 -3.07
C ALA A 587 0.81 26.35 -4.38
N LEU A 588 2.14 26.30 -4.57
CA LEU A 588 2.79 25.61 -5.68
C LEU A 588 4.08 24.94 -5.20
N LYS A 589 4.23 23.64 -5.46
CA LYS A 589 5.48 22.90 -5.31
C LYS A 589 5.95 22.47 -6.69
N PHE A 590 7.20 22.75 -7.03
CA PHE A 590 7.78 22.36 -8.31
C PHE A 590 9.30 22.16 -8.17
N PRO A 591 9.91 21.30 -8.99
CA PRO A 591 11.36 21.16 -9.02
C PRO A 591 12.00 22.43 -9.58
N ALA A 592 12.99 22.97 -8.88
CA ALA A 592 13.82 24.05 -9.41
C ALA A 592 14.63 23.54 -10.62
N ALA A 593 14.79 24.38 -11.64
CA ALA A 593 15.69 24.09 -12.75
C ALA A 593 17.16 23.98 -12.26
N ALA A 594 17.96 23.16 -12.95
CA ALA A 594 19.36 22.94 -12.63
C ALA A 594 20.20 24.25 -12.69
N THR A 595 19.76 25.20 -13.51
CA THR A 595 20.33 26.54 -13.62
C THR A 595 19.43 27.58 -12.95
N PRO A 596 19.98 28.57 -12.23
CA PRO A 596 19.21 29.71 -11.76
C PRO A 596 18.44 30.37 -12.90
N GLY A 597 17.18 30.73 -12.66
CA GLY A 597 16.30 31.29 -13.68
C GLY A 597 15.17 32.10 -13.06
N LEU A 598 14.45 32.83 -13.91
CA LEU A 598 13.26 33.58 -13.53
C LEU A 598 12.04 32.64 -13.56
N TYR A 599 11.18 32.74 -12.55
CA TYR A 599 9.92 32.02 -12.48
C TYR A 599 8.78 33.03 -12.33
N GLU A 600 7.76 32.88 -13.15
CA GLU A 600 6.51 33.60 -13.03
C GLU A 600 5.47 32.65 -12.45
N ILE A 601 4.90 32.99 -11.29
CA ILE A 601 3.95 32.12 -10.58
C ILE A 601 2.57 32.79 -10.58
N LEU A 602 1.61 32.15 -11.25
CA LEU A 602 0.22 32.60 -11.34
C LEU A 602 -0.62 32.02 -10.19
N GLY A 603 -1.79 32.61 -9.92
CA GLY A 603 -2.81 32.00 -9.04
C GLY A 603 -2.50 32.05 -7.54
N LEU A 604 -1.56 32.89 -7.11
CA LEU A 604 -1.33 33.19 -5.70
C LEU A 604 -2.52 34.02 -5.17
N GLN A 605 -2.98 33.71 -3.96
CA GLN A 605 -4.14 34.38 -3.34
C GLN A 605 -3.73 35.58 -2.46
N ASP A 606 -2.45 35.64 -2.07
CA ASP A 606 -1.89 36.66 -1.17
C ASP A 606 -0.95 37.60 -1.95
N ASP A 607 -0.88 38.86 -1.52
CA ASP A 607 0.04 39.86 -2.06
C ASP A 607 1.48 39.67 -1.55
N ARG A 608 1.66 38.87 -0.50
CA ARG A 608 2.93 38.58 0.17
C ARG A 608 3.20 37.07 0.26
N PRO A 609 3.42 36.37 -0.88
CA PRO A 609 3.80 34.97 -0.87
C PRO A 609 5.16 34.75 -0.19
N ALA A 610 5.37 33.54 0.32
CA ALA A 610 6.68 33.05 0.73
C ALA A 610 7.15 31.95 -0.22
N VAL A 611 8.41 31.99 -0.62
CA VAL A 611 9.05 30.92 -1.40
C VAL A 611 10.11 30.27 -0.53
N LEU A 612 9.97 28.97 -0.27
CA LEU A 612 10.95 28.20 0.51
C LEU A 612 11.75 27.29 -0.42
N ASP A 613 13.06 27.29 -0.24
CA ASP A 613 13.98 26.26 -0.76
C ASP A 613 14.55 25.50 0.44
N PRO A 614 13.93 24.37 0.84
CA PRO A 614 14.34 23.60 2.00
C PRO A 614 15.74 22.99 1.84
N ALA A 615 16.10 22.56 0.64
CA ALA A 615 17.37 21.90 0.37
C ALA A 615 18.55 22.87 0.44
N GLY A 616 18.36 24.09 -0.09
CA GLY A 616 19.36 25.17 0.03
C GLY A 616 19.29 25.97 1.32
N GLY A 617 18.27 25.75 2.17
CA GLY A 617 18.06 26.48 3.42
C GLY A 617 17.74 27.96 3.21
N ARG A 618 16.97 28.31 2.18
CA ARG A 618 16.70 29.70 1.75
C ARG A 618 15.20 30.01 1.78
N ILE A 619 14.88 31.29 1.98
CA ILE A 619 13.51 31.80 1.90
C ILE A 619 13.47 33.19 1.24
N TRP A 620 12.44 33.43 0.43
CA TRP A 620 12.14 34.73 -0.19
C TRP A 620 10.73 35.17 0.18
N PHE A 621 10.50 36.48 0.18
CA PHE A 621 9.20 37.12 0.40
C PHE A 621 8.91 38.10 -0.74
N PRO A 622 8.74 37.60 -1.98
CA PRO A 622 8.54 38.48 -3.12
C PRO A 622 7.21 39.22 -3.00
N THR A 623 7.12 40.39 -3.61
CA THR A 623 5.84 41.10 -3.78
C THR A 623 5.13 40.56 -5.00
N ALA A 624 3.90 40.06 -4.83
CA ALA A 624 3.10 39.63 -5.96
C ALA A 624 2.52 40.86 -6.69
N THR A 625 2.59 40.84 -8.02
CA THR A 625 1.87 41.78 -8.89
C THR A 625 0.65 41.09 -9.47
N ARG A 626 -0.51 41.75 -9.44
CA ARG A 626 -1.71 41.24 -10.11
C ARG A 626 -1.55 41.37 -11.62
N PHE A 627 -1.85 40.30 -12.35
CA PHE A 627 -1.99 40.29 -13.81
C PHE A 627 -3.29 39.60 -14.17
N SER A 628 -3.92 40.04 -15.26
CA SER A 628 -5.08 39.37 -15.84
C SER A 628 -4.67 38.57 -17.08
N VAL A 629 -5.14 37.33 -17.19
CA VAL A 629 -4.95 36.48 -18.37
C VAL A 629 -6.04 36.80 -19.38
N LEU A 630 -5.64 37.20 -20.58
CA LEU A 630 -6.55 37.61 -21.65
C LEU A 630 -6.27 36.78 -22.89
N GLN A 631 -7.28 36.06 -23.40
CA GLN A 631 -7.19 35.32 -24.65
C GLN A 631 -8.39 35.64 -25.54
N VAL A 632 -8.16 35.69 -26.85
CA VAL A 632 -9.21 35.79 -27.87
C VAL A 632 -8.97 34.74 -28.94
N SER A 633 -10.04 34.06 -29.34
CA SER A 633 -10.10 33.26 -30.56
C SER A 633 -11.39 33.57 -31.31
N SER A 634 -11.32 33.53 -32.63
CA SER A 634 -12.49 33.75 -33.47
C SER A 634 -12.40 32.90 -34.74
N ALA A 635 -13.53 32.63 -35.38
CA ALA A 635 -13.62 31.78 -36.55
C ALA A 635 -14.69 32.28 -37.53
N GLY A 636 -14.36 32.19 -38.82
CA GLY A 636 -15.29 32.42 -39.92
C GLY A 636 -16.36 31.34 -40.00
N PHE A 637 -17.33 31.52 -40.92
CA PHE A 637 -18.51 30.65 -41.01
C PHE A 637 -18.14 29.17 -41.18
N ASP A 638 -17.29 28.87 -42.17
CA ASP A 638 -16.87 27.51 -42.50
C ASP A 638 -15.82 26.93 -41.52
N ASP A 639 -15.24 27.78 -40.66
CA ASP A 639 -14.18 27.43 -39.71
C ASP A 639 -14.70 27.24 -38.27
N GLY A 640 -16.02 27.23 -38.09
CA GLY A 640 -16.68 26.93 -36.82
C GLY A 640 -17.59 28.04 -36.27
N ASN A 641 -17.62 29.22 -36.90
CA ASN A 641 -18.53 30.33 -36.59
C ASN A 641 -18.63 30.68 -35.10
N PHE A 642 -17.55 31.21 -34.53
CA PHE A 642 -17.56 31.62 -33.12
C PHE A 642 -16.65 32.81 -32.85
N PHE A 643 -16.98 33.53 -31.79
CA PHE A 643 -16.10 34.37 -31.02
C PHE A 643 -15.97 33.78 -29.62
N ARG A 644 -14.73 33.70 -29.12
CA ARG A 644 -14.44 33.31 -27.75
C ARG A 644 -13.39 34.24 -27.17
N ALA A 645 -13.72 34.89 -26.08
CA ALA A 645 -12.76 35.55 -25.21
C ALA A 645 -12.62 34.77 -23.89
N GLU A 646 -11.46 34.85 -23.26
CA GLU A 646 -11.23 34.29 -21.93
C GLU A 646 -10.52 35.35 -21.08
N VAL A 647 -11.14 35.74 -19.96
CA VAL A 647 -10.58 36.68 -18.97
C VAL A 647 -10.45 35.94 -17.65
N ASP A 648 -9.22 35.79 -17.16
CA ASP A 648 -8.93 35.10 -15.89
C ASP A 648 -9.60 33.71 -15.81
N PHE A 649 -9.53 32.96 -16.92
CA PHE A 649 -10.12 31.63 -17.11
C PHE A 649 -11.66 31.59 -17.13
N GLN A 650 -12.33 32.73 -17.22
CA GLN A 650 -13.78 32.83 -17.46
C GLN A 650 -14.06 33.05 -18.95
N PRO A 651 -14.72 32.11 -19.65
CA PRO A 651 -14.98 32.25 -21.08
C PRO A 651 -16.22 33.11 -21.36
N VAL A 652 -16.13 33.97 -22.37
CA VAL A 652 -17.24 34.64 -23.05
C VAL A 652 -17.32 34.09 -24.46
N VAL A 653 -18.45 33.49 -24.83
CA VAL A 653 -18.63 32.83 -26.14
C VAL A 653 -19.86 33.38 -26.84
N SER A 654 -19.75 33.65 -28.13
CA SER A 654 -20.87 34.01 -28.99
C SER A 654 -20.70 33.38 -30.38
N SER A 655 -21.82 33.16 -31.07
CA SER A 655 -21.88 32.71 -32.46
C SER A 655 -22.70 33.65 -33.35
N GLU A 656 -23.01 34.85 -32.84
CA GLU A 656 -23.67 35.89 -33.64
C GLU A 656 -22.67 36.48 -34.63
N ARG A 657 -23.07 36.71 -35.88
CA ARG A 657 -22.18 37.26 -36.92
C ARG A 657 -21.75 38.69 -36.58
N GLY A 658 -20.50 39.02 -36.89
CA GLY A 658 -19.98 40.38 -36.82
C GLY A 658 -18.85 40.55 -35.80
N HIS A 659 -18.56 41.81 -35.45
CA HIS A 659 -17.54 42.16 -34.46
C HIS A 659 -18.07 42.01 -33.05
N HIS A 660 -17.29 41.34 -32.21
CA HIS A 660 -17.53 41.20 -30.77
C HIS A 660 -16.46 41.99 -30.02
N LEU A 661 -16.90 42.80 -29.05
CA LEU A 661 -16.03 43.57 -28.18
C LEU A 661 -16.35 43.22 -26.72
N VAL A 662 -15.35 42.73 -25.98
CA VAL A 662 -15.42 42.50 -24.54
C VAL A 662 -14.56 43.53 -23.84
N ARG A 663 -15.21 44.48 -23.18
CA ARG A 663 -14.55 45.45 -22.30
C ARG A 663 -14.23 44.78 -20.97
N VAL A 664 -12.98 44.94 -20.53
CA VAL A 664 -12.49 44.42 -19.26
C VAL A 664 -12.17 45.59 -18.33
N ASP A 665 -12.85 45.65 -17.19
CA ASP A 665 -12.45 46.54 -16.10
C ASP A 665 -11.31 45.90 -15.31
N VAL A 666 -10.09 46.43 -15.48
CA VAL A 666 -8.87 45.85 -14.90
C VAL A 666 -8.77 45.98 -13.37
N GLN A 667 -9.63 46.78 -12.73
CA GLN A 667 -9.62 46.94 -11.27
C GLN A 667 -10.62 46.02 -10.58
N SER A 668 -11.82 45.88 -11.15
CA SER A 668 -12.93 45.09 -10.60
C SER A 668 -13.07 43.71 -11.22
N GLY A 669 -12.51 43.48 -12.42
CA GLY A 669 -12.72 42.27 -13.21
C GLY A 669 -14.10 42.20 -13.89
N GLU A 670 -14.88 43.28 -13.88
CA GLU A 670 -16.18 43.32 -14.55
C GLU A 670 -16.03 43.26 -16.07
N LEU A 671 -16.91 42.47 -16.71
CA LEU A 671 -16.91 42.24 -18.16
C LEU A 671 -18.19 42.80 -18.78
N GLU A 672 -18.05 43.66 -19.79
CA GLU A 672 -19.16 44.10 -20.65
C GLU A 672 -18.93 43.58 -22.07
N THR A 673 -19.89 42.85 -22.62
CA THR A 673 -19.81 42.29 -23.98
C THR A 673 -20.81 42.97 -24.91
N ARG A 674 -20.36 43.33 -26.10
CA ARG A 674 -21.17 43.94 -27.17
C ARG A 674 -20.89 43.24 -28.50
N THR A 675 -21.93 43.11 -29.31
CA THR A 675 -21.86 42.51 -30.65
C THR A 675 -22.42 43.47 -31.68
N PHE A 676 -21.76 43.57 -32.84
CA PHE A 676 -22.11 44.46 -33.93
C PHE A 676 -22.08 43.70 -35.26
N ASP A 677 -23.23 43.48 -35.91
CA ASP A 677 -23.32 42.82 -37.23
C ASP A 677 -22.91 43.77 -38.36
N THR A 678 -21.61 44.08 -38.41
CA THR A 678 -20.99 44.97 -39.39
C THR A 678 -20.89 44.37 -40.80
N TYR A 679 -21.32 43.13 -41.01
CA TYR A 679 -21.58 42.58 -42.33
C TYR A 679 -22.90 43.09 -42.91
N ALA A 680 -23.93 43.21 -42.06
CA ALA A 680 -25.29 43.50 -42.48
C ALA A 680 -25.60 44.99 -42.59
N SER A 681 -24.98 45.84 -41.75
CA SER A 681 -25.36 47.26 -41.61
C SER A 681 -24.15 48.16 -41.35
N SER A 682 -24.09 49.28 -42.07
CA SER A 682 -23.12 50.35 -41.81
C SER A 682 -23.46 51.14 -40.55
N GLU A 683 -24.74 51.19 -40.17
CA GLU A 683 -25.17 51.75 -38.88
C GLU A 683 -24.58 50.95 -37.72
N ALA A 684 -24.53 49.60 -37.80
CA ALA A 684 -23.88 48.77 -36.80
C ALA A 684 -22.35 49.05 -36.72
N ALA A 685 -21.70 49.36 -37.84
CA ALA A 685 -20.30 49.78 -37.86
C ALA A 685 -20.09 51.15 -37.20
N ASP A 686 -21.00 52.11 -37.44
CA ASP A 686 -20.96 53.42 -36.79
C ASP A 686 -21.31 53.37 -35.29
N GLU A 687 -22.21 52.47 -34.88
CA GLU A 687 -22.49 52.18 -33.46
C GLU A 687 -21.28 51.56 -32.76
N MET A 688 -20.58 50.64 -33.42
CA MET A 688 -19.32 50.08 -32.92
C MET A 688 -18.28 51.19 -32.74
N ALA A 689 -18.14 52.07 -33.73
CA ALA A 689 -17.22 53.21 -33.65
C ALA A 689 -17.57 54.12 -32.47
N ALA A 690 -18.85 54.48 -32.31
CA ALA A 690 -19.31 55.31 -31.20
C ALA A 690 -19.10 54.64 -29.83
N TYR A 691 -19.28 53.31 -29.73
CA TYR A 691 -18.98 52.56 -28.52
C TYR A 691 -17.50 52.65 -28.16
N ILE A 692 -16.61 52.40 -29.12
CA ILE A 692 -15.16 52.46 -28.92
C ILE A 692 -14.71 53.88 -28.53
N GLU A 693 -15.18 54.89 -29.25
CA GLU A 693 -14.86 56.31 -28.97
C GLU A 693 -15.35 56.77 -27.58
N GLY A 694 -16.41 56.14 -27.06
CA GLY A 694 -16.96 56.40 -25.73
C GLY A 694 -16.21 55.72 -24.58
N LEU A 695 -15.24 54.84 -24.86
CA LEU A 695 -14.51 54.11 -23.83
C LEU A 695 -13.54 55.02 -23.06
N PRO A 696 -13.46 54.90 -21.72
CA PRO A 696 -12.45 55.61 -20.93
C PRO A 696 -11.03 55.24 -21.36
N ALA A 697 -10.11 56.21 -21.31
CA ALA A 697 -8.69 55.96 -21.59
C ALA A 697 -8.10 54.91 -20.62
N GLY A 698 -7.33 53.96 -21.15
CA GLY A 698 -6.76 52.85 -20.39
C GLY A 698 -7.68 51.63 -20.25
N THR A 699 -8.84 51.63 -20.90
CA THR A 699 -9.73 50.46 -20.98
C THR A 699 -9.10 49.36 -21.83
N VAL A 700 -9.12 48.12 -21.33
CA VAL A 700 -8.73 46.94 -22.10
C VAL A 700 -9.94 46.38 -22.84
N VAL A 701 -9.80 46.14 -24.14
CA VAL A 701 -10.86 45.60 -24.99
C VAL A 701 -10.34 44.38 -25.74
N LEU A 702 -11.08 43.27 -25.63
CA LEU A 702 -10.86 42.07 -26.42
C LEU A 702 -11.79 42.10 -27.63
N ALA A 703 -11.23 42.01 -28.83
CA ALA A 703 -11.98 42.15 -30.08
C ALA A 703 -11.78 40.91 -30.97
N GLY A 704 -12.86 40.44 -31.60
CA GLY A 704 -12.78 39.35 -32.58
C GLY A 704 -14.03 39.28 -33.46
N ILE A 705 -13.96 38.54 -34.55
CA ILE A 705 -15.04 38.46 -35.55
C ILE A 705 -15.55 37.02 -35.63
N ALA A 706 -16.85 36.83 -35.48
CA ALA A 706 -17.51 35.57 -35.79
C ALA A 706 -18.17 35.65 -37.16
N ASP A 707 -17.99 34.62 -37.99
CA ASP A 707 -18.44 34.56 -39.39
C ASP A 707 -17.78 35.62 -40.29
N GLU A 708 -18.31 36.84 -40.31
CA GLU A 708 -17.88 37.93 -41.18
C GLU A 708 -18.19 39.27 -40.50
N GLY A 709 -17.26 40.24 -40.57
CA GLY A 709 -17.53 41.61 -40.13
C GLY A 709 -17.02 42.74 -41.05
N SER A 710 -16.54 42.48 -42.26
CA SER A 710 -15.88 43.48 -43.13
C SER A 710 -16.80 44.18 -44.13
N LYS A 711 -17.92 43.57 -44.55
CA LYS A 711 -18.71 44.04 -45.72
C LYS A 711 -19.28 45.46 -45.61
N SER A 712 -19.79 45.86 -44.45
CA SER A 712 -20.41 47.18 -44.25
C SER A 712 -19.61 48.08 -43.30
N MET A 713 -18.31 47.81 -43.13
CA MET A 713 -17.43 48.65 -42.34
C MET A 713 -17.31 50.07 -42.89
N THR A 714 -17.38 51.07 -42.00
CA THR A 714 -17.16 52.48 -42.34
C THR A 714 -15.72 52.90 -42.04
N GLU A 715 -15.23 53.95 -42.70
CA GLU A 715 -13.89 54.50 -42.41
C GLU A 715 -13.76 54.95 -40.93
N ARG A 716 -14.87 55.41 -40.33
CA ARG A 716 -14.93 55.75 -38.91
C ARG A 716 -14.72 54.51 -38.03
N ALA A 717 -15.37 53.39 -38.36
CA ALA A 717 -15.21 52.13 -37.64
C ALA A 717 -13.78 51.57 -37.71
N TYR A 718 -13.13 51.65 -38.88
CA TYR A 718 -11.71 51.30 -39.02
C TYR A 718 -10.82 52.15 -38.13
N ARG A 719 -10.98 53.48 -38.16
CA ARG A 719 -10.21 54.40 -37.29
C ARG A 719 -10.45 54.15 -35.80
N ALA A 720 -11.68 53.80 -35.43
CA ALA A 720 -12.00 53.45 -34.05
C ALA A 720 -11.25 52.16 -33.63
N LEU A 721 -11.23 51.12 -34.46
CA LEU A 721 -10.44 49.91 -34.19
C LEU A 721 -8.93 50.19 -34.18
N GLU A 722 -8.42 51.01 -35.09
CA GLU A 722 -7.02 51.48 -35.09
C GLU A 722 -6.68 52.20 -33.78
N SER A 723 -7.61 52.98 -33.21
CA SER A 723 -7.41 53.66 -31.93
C SER A 723 -7.25 52.70 -30.73
N LEU A 724 -7.74 51.47 -30.86
CA LEU A 724 -7.51 50.39 -29.89
C LEU A 724 -6.18 49.65 -30.12
N GLY A 725 -5.40 50.05 -31.13
CA GLY A 725 -4.12 49.42 -31.49
C GLY A 725 -4.22 48.37 -32.59
N SER A 726 -5.36 48.29 -33.30
CA SER A 726 -5.48 47.44 -34.49
C SER A 726 -4.57 47.94 -35.62
N ALA A 727 -3.98 47.01 -36.38
CA ALA A 727 -3.18 47.30 -37.57
C ALA A 727 -3.95 47.05 -38.88
N LEU A 728 -5.29 46.98 -38.79
CA LEU A 728 -6.20 46.76 -39.91
C LEU A 728 -6.17 47.87 -40.96
#